data_AF-A0AAJ0A542-F1
#
_entry.id   AF-A0AAJ0A542-F1
#
_cell.length_a   1.000
_cell.length_b   1.000
_cell.length_c   1.000
_cell.angle_alpha   90.00
_cell.angle_beta   90.00
_cell.angle_gamma   90.00
#
_symmetry.space_group_name_H-M   'P 1'
#
loop_
_entity.id
_entity.type
_entity.pdbx_description
1 polymer ?
#
loop_
_entity_poly.entity_id
_entity_poly.type
_entity_poly.pdbx_seq_one_letter_code
_entity_poly.pdbx_strand_id
1 'polypeptide(L)'
;MSSASKGPHADLATKFIGFQRNRELERRKCALCSNKFPLNSTREDVARHFDERGHAKTDEQQTDLIDKTWLRLKSHRTDTTATSNPQHNAPSNPPTADQQPGDTKPEPTDKADLSTEPFGSAYDRDRGPRSVSSDKNKRKDSDIKSVPPKRSRARQPTQTASDNDFHRDPAHKGGRLWTPEEGGPPRRTDQARQKDRDATDSPRTVSGRNFEPRPAEFDNTEVMIKQPETRPISQEQLVAEVKGIYAGLVMVESKCIEVDNAQSSNNETNPKLNNEQWQALIALHRTLLHEHHDFFLASQHPSASPALRRLASKYAMPARMWRHGIHSFLELLRHRLPASLEHMLTFIYLAYSMMALLYETVPTFEDTWIECLGDLGRYRMAIEDDDLKDREVWTSVSRHWYSKASDKAPTTGRLYHHLAILARPNALQQLFYYTKSLCVQIPFLSARESIMTLFDPHLNGTPTRLQEIDAAFVRANGILFSGKNTDQLESSVCEFVDNLDSHIARHTRRWLDSGYYISIALGCALLEYGSESNPIMRAIKSGRAEDADVQMDDTETSAAPTQKFLDALDFATRTHDVVFRRFGDDNTRPYLHVTLSFLYHMSQFPAAMALIEEKMPWKLISLLLNTIISKDVSIETIESEEFPRPDKGDPRPLPDDFAQRGLLWVDNYYPNDWFTATKVDDDEKYFEVASMMEERSSRCLWLGCRLAASGKWLTYTRDGQFGVASKYDIEIPDLSSDATSQSKRGGDDDLIIPDAPAVST
;
A
#
# COMPACT_ATOMS: atom_id res chain seq x y z
N MET A 1 2.16 33.14 -23.81
CA MET A 1 2.99 32.87 -22.63
C MET A 1 2.07 32.42 -21.51
N SER A 2 2.19 31.16 -21.07
CA SER A 2 1.55 30.66 -19.86
C SER A 2 2.54 29.69 -19.22
N SER A 3 3.25 30.15 -18.19
CA SER A 3 4.17 29.31 -17.43
C SER A 3 3.36 28.51 -16.42
N ALA A 4 2.84 27.36 -16.85
CA ALA A 4 2.38 26.35 -15.91
C ALA A 4 3.57 25.96 -15.03
N SER A 5 3.50 26.26 -13.73
CA SER A 5 4.51 25.84 -12.78
C SER A 5 4.52 24.31 -12.73
N LYS A 6 5.66 23.71 -13.11
CA LYS A 6 5.90 22.29 -12.87
C LYS A 6 6.01 22.10 -11.36
N GLY A 7 4.97 21.52 -10.75
CA GLY A 7 4.99 21.15 -9.34
C GLY A 7 6.01 20.05 -9.05
N PRO A 8 6.35 19.82 -7.76
CA PRO A 8 7.40 18.88 -7.34
C PRO A 8 7.15 17.42 -7.75
N HIS A 9 5.94 17.04 -8.17
CA HIS A 9 5.67 15.68 -8.66
C HIS A 9 6.43 15.31 -9.93
N ALA A 10 6.74 16.28 -10.81
CA ALA A 10 7.58 16.04 -11.99
C ALA A 10 9.06 15.74 -11.61
N ASP A 11 9.45 16.08 -10.38
CA ASP A 11 10.81 15.90 -9.87
C ASP A 11 11.08 14.42 -9.56
N LEU A 12 10.13 13.63 -9.07
CA LEU A 12 10.38 12.23 -8.69
C LEU A 12 10.61 11.30 -9.90
N ALA A 13 9.83 11.43 -10.98
CA ALA A 13 10.09 10.71 -12.23
C ALA A 13 11.39 11.19 -12.91
N THR A 14 11.67 12.49 -12.87
CA THR A 14 12.92 13.05 -13.41
C THR A 14 14.14 12.66 -12.58
N LYS A 15 14.03 12.63 -11.24
CA LYS A 15 15.01 12.09 -10.29
C LYS A 15 15.20 10.59 -10.47
N PHE A 16 14.17 9.84 -10.83
CA PHE A 16 14.29 8.41 -11.14
C PHE A 16 15.06 8.18 -12.45
N ILE A 17 14.75 8.94 -13.51
CA ILE A 17 15.53 8.93 -14.76
C ILE A 17 16.98 9.42 -14.51
N GLY A 18 17.15 10.43 -13.66
CA GLY A 18 18.46 10.92 -13.21
C GLY A 18 19.25 9.91 -12.37
N PHE A 19 18.56 9.15 -11.51
CA PHE A 19 19.10 8.05 -10.73
C PHE A 19 19.49 6.87 -11.63
N GLN A 20 18.66 6.52 -12.62
CA GLN A 20 19.01 5.55 -13.65
C GLN A 20 20.28 5.98 -14.41
N ARG A 21 20.35 7.23 -14.89
CA ARG A 21 21.55 7.78 -15.56
C ARG A 21 22.78 7.82 -14.64
N ASN A 22 22.63 8.16 -13.37
CA ASN A 22 23.74 8.14 -12.42
C ASN A 22 24.19 6.70 -12.10
N ARG A 23 23.26 5.75 -11.93
CA ARG A 23 23.56 4.32 -11.74
C ARG A 23 24.23 3.72 -12.98
N GLU A 24 23.85 4.16 -14.18
CA GLU A 24 24.50 3.84 -15.45
C GLU A 24 25.93 4.41 -15.51
N LEU A 25 26.15 5.66 -15.05
CA LEU A 25 27.47 6.29 -14.96
C LEU A 25 28.38 5.66 -13.89
N GLU A 26 27.84 5.17 -12.77
CA GLU A 26 28.58 4.43 -11.74
C GLU A 26 28.93 3.01 -12.21
N ARG A 27 27.98 2.28 -12.82
CA ARG A 27 28.22 0.92 -13.35
C ARG A 27 29.29 0.87 -14.43
N ARG A 28 29.54 1.99 -15.14
CA ARG A 28 30.61 2.13 -16.14
C ARG A 28 31.97 2.51 -15.55
N LYS A 29 32.16 2.51 -14.23
CA LYS A 29 33.47 2.77 -13.60
C LYS A 29 34.22 1.49 -13.24
N CYS A 30 35.54 1.52 -13.40
CA CYS A 30 36.43 0.55 -12.76
C CYS A 30 36.32 0.68 -11.23
N ALA A 31 36.07 -0.45 -10.55
CA ALA A 31 35.87 -0.49 -9.10
C ALA A 31 37.12 -0.14 -8.27
N LEU A 32 38.32 -0.14 -8.88
CA LEU A 32 39.59 0.07 -8.19
C LEU A 32 40.18 1.49 -8.41
N CYS A 33 39.84 2.17 -9.50
CA CYS A 33 40.38 3.49 -9.82
C CYS A 33 39.34 4.50 -10.35
N SER A 34 38.05 4.17 -10.31
CA SER A 34 36.95 5.01 -10.81
C SER A 34 37.02 5.42 -12.30
N ASN A 35 37.90 4.81 -13.09
CA ASN A 35 38.04 5.12 -14.52
C ASN A 35 36.76 4.74 -15.28
N LYS A 36 36.26 5.64 -16.13
CA LYS A 36 35.01 5.43 -16.88
C LYS A 36 35.28 4.72 -18.21
N PHE A 37 34.57 3.63 -18.45
CA PHE A 37 34.58 2.93 -19.74
C PHE A 37 33.55 3.56 -20.71
N PRO A 38 33.97 3.90 -21.95
CA PRO A 38 33.04 4.27 -23.03
C PRO A 38 31.97 3.20 -23.29
N LEU A 39 30.79 3.63 -23.78
CA LEU A 39 29.65 2.76 -24.12
C LEU A 39 30.02 1.61 -25.08
N ASN A 40 30.98 1.85 -25.96
CA ASN A 40 31.42 0.92 -27.01
C ASN A 40 32.68 0.10 -26.62
N SER A 41 33.13 0.16 -25.37
CA SER A 41 34.31 -0.61 -24.92
C SER A 41 34.10 -2.11 -25.11
N THR A 42 35.12 -2.83 -25.54
CA THR A 42 35.14 -4.29 -25.68
C THR A 42 35.76 -4.99 -24.45
N ARG A 43 35.80 -6.33 -24.42
CA ARG A 43 36.47 -7.07 -23.34
C ARG A 43 37.98 -6.80 -23.35
N GLU A 44 38.54 -6.59 -24.54
CA GLU A 44 39.95 -6.26 -24.76
C GLU A 44 40.28 -4.85 -24.24
N ASP A 45 39.36 -3.89 -24.36
CA ASP A 45 39.51 -2.56 -23.73
C ASP A 45 39.53 -2.64 -22.20
N VAL A 46 38.68 -3.51 -21.63
CA VAL A 46 38.69 -3.78 -20.19
C VAL A 46 39.99 -4.48 -19.78
N ALA A 47 40.42 -5.52 -20.50
CA ALA A 47 41.65 -6.24 -20.22
C ALA A 47 42.87 -5.30 -20.20
N ARG A 48 43.05 -4.54 -21.28
CA ARG A 48 44.09 -3.51 -21.42
C ARG A 48 44.06 -2.49 -20.28
N HIS A 49 42.87 -2.08 -19.80
CA HIS A 49 42.78 -1.18 -18.65
C HIS A 49 43.33 -1.81 -17.35
N PHE A 50 43.10 -3.10 -17.12
CA PHE A 50 43.64 -3.79 -15.93
C PHE A 50 45.15 -4.06 -16.07
N ASP A 51 45.64 -4.36 -17.27
CA ASP A 51 47.07 -4.48 -17.61
C ASP A 51 47.81 -3.15 -17.36
N GLU A 52 47.37 -2.06 -18.01
CA GLU A 52 48.02 -0.74 -17.95
C GLU A 52 48.04 -0.11 -16.55
N ARG A 53 47.12 -0.53 -15.67
CA ARG A 53 46.95 0.02 -14.32
C ARG A 53 47.50 -0.87 -13.20
N GLY A 54 48.02 -2.06 -13.50
CA GLY A 54 48.60 -2.98 -12.51
C GLY A 54 47.61 -3.32 -11.38
N HIS A 55 46.35 -3.56 -11.73
CA HIS A 55 45.24 -3.65 -10.78
C HIS A 55 45.13 -5.00 -10.04
N ALA A 56 45.92 -6.00 -10.42
CA ALA A 56 45.97 -7.31 -9.80
C ALA A 56 47.41 -7.69 -9.42
N LYS A 57 47.55 -8.61 -8.46
CA LYS A 57 48.87 -9.16 -8.04
C LYS A 57 49.18 -10.52 -8.65
N THR A 58 48.21 -11.13 -9.34
CA THR A 58 48.27 -12.47 -9.93
C THR A 58 47.33 -12.54 -11.14
N ASP A 59 47.66 -13.36 -12.13
CA ASP A 59 46.92 -13.45 -13.40
C ASP A 59 45.48 -13.95 -13.21
N GLU A 60 45.24 -14.84 -12.23
CA GLU A 60 43.90 -15.31 -11.86
C GLU A 60 43.03 -14.17 -11.31
N GLN A 61 43.56 -13.35 -10.40
CA GLN A 61 42.86 -12.16 -9.89
C GLN A 61 42.59 -11.14 -11.00
N GLN A 62 43.52 -11.00 -11.95
CA GLN A 62 43.34 -10.09 -13.07
C GLN A 62 42.21 -10.55 -13.98
N THR A 63 42.17 -11.85 -14.31
CA THR A 63 41.13 -12.46 -15.14
C THR A 63 39.75 -12.32 -14.49
N ASP A 64 39.63 -12.61 -13.18
CA ASP A 64 38.39 -12.43 -12.42
C ASP A 64 37.91 -10.96 -12.39
N LEU A 65 38.82 -10.00 -12.19
CA LEU A 65 38.49 -8.57 -12.21
C LEU A 65 38.05 -8.07 -13.60
N ILE A 66 38.70 -8.57 -14.66
CA ILE A 66 38.34 -8.28 -16.06
C ILE A 66 36.94 -8.83 -16.34
N ASP A 67 36.67 -10.10 -16.01
CA ASP A 67 35.38 -10.74 -16.31
C ASP A 67 34.23 -10.15 -15.48
N LYS A 68 34.43 -9.86 -14.19
CA LYS A 68 33.44 -9.13 -13.37
C LYS A 68 33.16 -7.72 -13.88
N THR A 69 34.15 -7.04 -14.46
CA THR A 69 33.97 -5.69 -15.01
C THR A 69 33.34 -5.75 -16.40
N TRP A 70 33.70 -6.74 -17.21
CA TRP A 70 33.09 -6.99 -18.51
C TRP A 70 31.63 -7.43 -18.41
N LEU A 71 31.25 -8.29 -17.47
CA LEU A 71 29.85 -8.66 -17.24
C LEU A 71 28.97 -7.43 -16.96
N ARG A 72 29.44 -6.55 -16.06
CA ARG A 72 28.76 -5.28 -15.70
C ARG A 72 28.60 -4.30 -16.87
N LEU A 73 29.48 -4.36 -17.87
CA LEU A 73 29.39 -3.55 -19.09
C LEU A 73 28.53 -4.24 -20.17
N LYS A 74 28.59 -5.58 -20.27
CA LYS A 74 27.89 -6.36 -21.29
C LYS A 74 26.38 -6.42 -21.06
N SER A 75 25.91 -6.40 -19.81
CA SER A 75 24.48 -6.50 -19.46
C SER A 75 23.59 -5.39 -20.05
N HIS A 76 24.17 -4.32 -20.62
CA HIS A 76 23.44 -3.22 -21.28
C HIS A 76 23.51 -3.27 -22.83
N ARG A 77 24.48 -3.97 -23.42
CA ARG A 77 24.65 -3.97 -24.91
C ARG A 77 23.45 -4.58 -25.65
N THR A 78 22.66 -5.40 -24.98
CA THR A 78 21.43 -6.01 -25.52
C THR A 78 20.22 -5.07 -25.54
N ASP A 79 20.22 -3.98 -24.75
CA ASP A 79 19.07 -3.06 -24.65
C ASP A 79 19.16 -1.88 -25.62
N THR A 80 20.35 -1.54 -26.12
CA THR A 80 20.58 -0.29 -26.89
C THR A 80 20.44 -0.44 -28.41
N THR A 81 20.39 -1.67 -28.93
CA THR A 81 20.28 -1.95 -30.38
C THR A 81 18.83 -2.02 -30.90
N ALA A 82 17.83 -1.90 -30.02
CA ALA A 82 16.41 -2.05 -30.37
C ALA A 82 15.69 -0.71 -30.67
N THR A 83 16.39 0.43 -30.73
CA THR A 83 15.79 1.78 -30.86
C THR A 83 16.21 2.55 -32.12
N SER A 84 16.93 1.93 -33.07
CA SER A 84 17.21 2.52 -34.39
C SER A 84 16.22 2.03 -35.46
N ASN A 85 15.38 2.92 -35.97
CA ASN A 85 14.51 2.70 -37.12
C ASN A 85 15.28 2.15 -38.35
N PRO A 86 14.87 1.03 -38.96
CA PRO A 86 15.40 0.61 -40.25
C PRO A 86 14.64 1.33 -41.38
N GLN A 87 15.24 2.38 -41.94
CA GLN A 87 14.81 2.89 -43.26
C GLN A 87 15.32 1.96 -44.38
N HIS A 88 14.53 1.88 -45.45
CA HIS A 88 14.74 1.09 -46.66
C HIS A 88 16.20 0.94 -47.10
N ASN A 89 16.60 -0.32 -47.36
CA ASN A 89 17.20 -0.71 -48.64
C ASN A 89 17.08 -2.22 -48.85
N ALA A 90 16.39 -2.62 -49.92
CA ALA A 90 16.40 -4.00 -50.40
C ALA A 90 17.48 -4.16 -51.48
N PRO A 91 18.15 -5.32 -51.53
CA PRO A 91 18.44 -5.89 -52.84
C PRO A 91 18.21 -7.42 -52.93
N SER A 92 17.50 -7.80 -53.99
CA SER A 92 17.82 -8.91 -54.90
C SER A 92 17.75 -10.38 -54.43
N ASN A 93 17.14 -11.19 -55.31
CA ASN A 93 16.93 -12.65 -55.21
C ASN A 93 18.23 -13.48 -55.11
N PRO A 94 18.16 -14.72 -54.57
CA PRO A 94 19.28 -15.66 -54.52
C PRO A 94 19.48 -16.45 -55.83
N PRO A 95 20.70 -16.95 -56.11
CA PRO A 95 20.95 -18.00 -57.10
C PRO A 95 20.75 -19.42 -56.52
N THR A 96 20.67 -20.40 -57.42
CA THR A 96 20.13 -21.76 -57.19
C THR A 96 21.21 -22.84 -57.00
N ALA A 97 20.84 -23.92 -56.30
CA ALA A 97 21.31 -25.32 -56.42
C ALA A 97 22.82 -25.67 -56.25
N ASP A 98 23.13 -26.67 -55.39
CA ASP A 98 23.48 -28.01 -55.89
C ASP A 98 23.45 -29.18 -54.87
N GLN A 99 22.88 -30.29 -55.34
CA GLN A 99 23.06 -31.75 -55.13
C GLN A 99 23.57 -32.46 -53.83
N GLN A 100 23.00 -33.67 -53.63
CA GLN A 100 23.16 -34.75 -52.62
C GLN A 100 24.52 -35.51 -52.67
N PRO A 101 24.77 -36.69 -51.99
CA PRO A 101 24.06 -37.49 -50.94
C PRO A 101 24.93 -37.74 -49.68
N GLY A 102 24.66 -38.57 -48.65
CA GLY A 102 23.57 -39.53 -48.35
C GLY A 102 24.07 -40.98 -48.16
N ASP A 103 24.19 -41.48 -46.91
CA ASP A 103 24.53 -42.86 -46.51
C ASP A 103 24.44 -43.01 -44.96
N THR A 104 24.11 -44.14 -44.28
CA THR A 104 23.43 -45.41 -44.62
C THR A 104 22.73 -46.01 -43.35
N LYS A 105 21.85 -47.01 -43.52
CA LYS A 105 21.17 -47.86 -42.49
C LYS A 105 22.16 -48.71 -41.61
N PRO A 106 21.78 -49.49 -40.55
CA PRO A 106 20.51 -50.24 -40.39
C PRO A 106 19.88 -50.43 -38.97
N GLU A 107 18.66 -51.00 -38.96
CA GLU A 107 18.03 -51.71 -37.82
C GLU A 107 18.63 -53.13 -37.66
N PRO A 108 18.38 -53.84 -36.53
CA PRO A 108 17.33 -54.88 -36.61
C PRO A 108 16.46 -55.06 -35.35
N THR A 109 15.46 -55.92 -35.52
CA THR A 109 14.26 -56.18 -34.70
C THR A 109 14.37 -57.33 -33.67
N ASP A 110 13.39 -57.35 -32.75
CA ASP A 110 12.56 -58.51 -32.33
C ASP A 110 12.83 -59.39 -31.07
N LYS A 111 11.72 -59.59 -30.32
CA LYS A 111 11.29 -60.72 -29.42
C LYS A 111 11.89 -60.77 -27.98
N ALA A 112 11.10 -60.79 -26.89
CA ALA A 112 10.01 -61.70 -26.42
C ALA A 112 10.56 -63.06 -25.87
N ASP A 113 10.09 -63.69 -24.79
CA ASP A 113 8.92 -63.49 -23.90
C ASP A 113 9.06 -64.30 -22.55
N LEU A 114 8.09 -64.16 -21.61
CA LEU A 114 7.64 -65.13 -20.56
C LEU A 114 8.53 -65.62 -19.38
N SER A 115 8.06 -65.35 -18.13
CA SER A 115 7.66 -66.34 -17.08
C SER A 115 7.44 -65.67 -15.69
N THR A 116 6.24 -65.59 -15.09
CA THR A 116 5.53 -66.55 -14.19
C THR A 116 5.70 -66.29 -12.67
N GLU A 117 4.54 -66.22 -11.98
CA GLU A 117 4.21 -66.06 -10.54
C GLU A 117 4.72 -67.21 -9.59
N PRO A 118 4.33 -67.31 -8.29
CA PRO A 118 4.39 -66.35 -7.16
C PRO A 118 4.91 -67.01 -5.84
N PHE A 119 5.06 -66.27 -4.74
CA PHE A 119 4.95 -66.84 -3.37
C PHE A 119 4.56 -65.77 -2.33
N GLY A 120 3.76 -66.15 -1.33
CA GLY A 120 3.35 -65.28 -0.21
C GLY A 120 3.60 -65.93 1.16
N SER A 121 3.28 -65.20 2.23
CA SER A 121 3.24 -65.73 3.61
C SER A 121 2.14 -65.02 4.41
N ALA A 122 1.47 -65.75 5.30
CA ALA A 122 0.30 -65.31 6.07
C ALA A 122 0.42 -65.72 7.54
N TYR A 123 -0.30 -65.00 8.42
CA TYR A 123 -0.89 -65.48 9.68
C TYR A 123 -2.13 -64.60 9.95
N ASP A 124 -3.37 -65.11 9.87
CA ASP A 124 -4.17 -65.78 10.93
C ASP A 124 -4.47 -64.85 12.15
N ARG A 125 -5.70 -64.73 12.70
CA ARG A 125 -6.91 -65.57 12.60
C ARG A 125 -8.16 -64.89 13.26
N ASP A 126 -9.40 -65.23 12.82
CA ASP A 126 -10.70 -65.31 13.56
C ASP A 126 -11.21 -64.13 14.46
N ARG A 127 -12.50 -63.89 14.77
CA ARG A 127 -13.84 -64.42 14.41
C ARG A 127 -14.94 -63.47 14.92
N GLY A 128 -16.15 -63.51 14.36
CA GLY A 128 -17.40 -63.25 15.13
C GLY A 128 -18.33 -62.12 14.60
N PRO A 129 -19.66 -62.18 14.88
CA PRO A 129 -20.64 -61.85 13.82
C PRO A 129 -21.82 -60.92 14.15
N ARG A 130 -22.51 -60.52 13.07
CA ARG A 130 -23.87 -59.98 12.88
C ARG A 130 -24.90 -60.08 14.03
N SER A 131 -25.68 -59.00 14.22
CA SER A 131 -27.17 -58.99 14.35
C SER A 131 -27.70 -57.53 14.36
N VAL A 132 -28.58 -57.06 13.45
CA VAL A 132 -30.08 -56.97 13.52
C VAL A 132 -30.66 -56.51 14.89
N SER A 133 -31.71 -55.67 15.01
CA SER A 133 -32.72 -55.19 14.03
C SER A 133 -33.54 -53.94 14.49
N SER A 134 -34.23 -53.28 13.54
CA SER A 134 -35.65 -52.80 13.61
C SER A 134 -36.10 -51.68 14.60
N ASP A 135 -37.14 -50.86 14.38
CA ASP A 135 -38.22 -50.90 13.37
C ASP A 135 -39.00 -49.55 13.23
N LYS A 136 -39.52 -49.26 12.01
CA LYS A 136 -40.85 -48.67 11.63
C LYS A 136 -41.43 -47.42 12.36
N ASN A 137 -42.13 -46.46 11.73
CA ASN A 137 -43.17 -46.49 10.66
C ASN A 137 -43.31 -45.10 9.96
N LYS A 138 -43.54 -44.97 8.64
CA LYS A 138 -44.85 -44.74 7.92
C LYS A 138 -45.66 -43.53 8.45
N ARG A 139 -46.26 -42.57 7.70
CA ARG A 139 -46.85 -42.39 6.32
C ARG A 139 -47.12 -40.86 6.12
N LYS A 140 -47.56 -40.23 5.00
CA LYS A 140 -47.70 -40.50 3.53
C LYS A 140 -48.21 -39.20 2.81
N ASP A 141 -47.89 -39.02 1.51
CA ASP A 141 -48.45 -38.16 0.41
C ASP A 141 -49.36 -36.92 0.69
N SER A 142 -49.10 -35.83 -0.06
CA SER A 142 -49.97 -35.40 -1.20
C SER A 142 -49.41 -34.21 -2.01
N ASP A 143 -49.40 -34.31 -3.34
CA ASP A 143 -49.13 -33.22 -4.30
C ASP A 143 -50.29 -32.19 -4.43
N ILE A 144 -50.01 -30.96 -4.89
CA ILE A 144 -50.63 -30.31 -6.08
C ILE A 144 -50.07 -28.90 -6.39
N LYS A 145 -49.66 -28.73 -7.65
CA LYS A 145 -49.41 -27.55 -8.53
C LYS A 145 -49.85 -26.13 -8.08
N SER A 146 -49.02 -25.10 -8.34
CA SER A 146 -49.11 -24.15 -9.50
C SER A 146 -48.67 -22.66 -9.27
N VAL A 147 -47.73 -22.18 -10.11
CA VAL A 147 -47.64 -20.85 -10.82
C VAL A 147 -47.60 -19.50 -10.01
N PRO A 148 -46.77 -18.49 -10.37
CA PRO A 148 -46.50 -17.28 -9.55
C PRO A 148 -47.08 -15.94 -10.08
N PRO A 149 -47.06 -14.86 -9.25
CA PRO A 149 -47.06 -13.46 -9.66
C PRO A 149 -45.73 -12.74 -9.28
N LYS A 150 -44.94 -12.18 -10.20
CA LYS A 150 -45.06 -10.86 -10.86
C LYS A 150 -44.92 -9.61 -9.96
N ARG A 151 -43.71 -9.01 -10.03
CA ARG A 151 -43.37 -7.57 -10.04
C ARG A 151 -44.33 -6.57 -9.36
N SER A 152 -43.79 -5.85 -8.37
CA SER A 152 -43.98 -4.41 -8.22
C SER A 152 -42.63 -3.69 -8.40
N ARG A 153 -42.65 -2.49 -8.98
CA ARG A 153 -41.48 -1.60 -9.13
C ARG A 153 -41.63 -0.45 -8.13
N ALA A 154 -40.67 -0.26 -7.25
CA ALA A 154 -40.39 1.04 -6.62
C ALA A 154 -38.93 1.41 -6.95
N ARG A 155 -38.64 2.71 -7.06
CA ARG A 155 -37.45 3.24 -7.74
C ARG A 155 -36.65 4.11 -6.76
N GLN A 156 -35.59 3.55 -6.18
CA GLN A 156 -34.59 4.33 -5.43
C GLN A 156 -33.39 4.71 -6.32
N PRO A 157 -32.60 5.73 -5.95
CA PRO A 157 -31.57 6.31 -6.81
C PRO A 157 -30.32 5.42 -6.87
N THR A 158 -29.79 5.22 -8.08
CA THR A 158 -28.49 4.55 -8.26
C THR A 158 -27.36 5.55 -8.07
N GLN A 159 -26.54 5.37 -7.03
CA GLN A 159 -25.21 5.94 -6.93
C GLN A 159 -24.15 4.82 -6.93
N THR A 160 -23.03 5.12 -7.60
CA THR A 160 -21.72 4.43 -7.57
C THR A 160 -21.70 2.89 -7.71
N ALA A 161 -21.23 2.42 -8.86
CA ALA A 161 -21.04 1.01 -9.15
C ALA A 161 -19.74 0.44 -8.54
N SER A 162 -19.91 -0.46 -7.56
CA SER A 162 -19.10 -1.67 -7.30
C SER A 162 -17.57 -1.57 -7.36
N ASP A 163 -16.95 -1.57 -6.17
CA ASP A 163 -15.51 -1.64 -5.92
C ASP A 163 -14.97 -3.10 -5.81
N ASN A 164 -15.70 -4.07 -6.38
CA ASN A 164 -15.61 -5.49 -5.97
C ASN A 164 -14.59 -6.36 -6.76
N ASP A 165 -13.86 -5.82 -7.73
CA ASP A 165 -12.98 -6.62 -8.61
C ASP A 165 -11.52 -6.75 -8.13
N PHE A 166 -11.16 -6.13 -7.00
CA PHE A 166 -9.83 -6.21 -6.37
C PHE A 166 -9.71 -7.24 -5.23
N HIS A 167 -10.65 -8.18 -5.13
CA HIS A 167 -10.47 -9.37 -4.30
C HIS A 167 -9.34 -10.26 -4.84
N ARG A 168 -8.15 -10.12 -4.24
CA ARG A 168 -7.06 -11.11 -4.30
C ARG A 168 -7.43 -12.27 -3.36
N ASP A 169 -7.57 -13.48 -3.89
CA ASP A 169 -7.73 -14.70 -3.08
C ASP A 169 -6.49 -14.96 -2.20
N PRO A 170 -6.64 -15.13 -0.87
CA PRO A 170 -5.56 -15.50 0.03
C PRO A 170 -5.56 -17.01 0.31
N ALA A 171 -5.32 -17.85 -0.70
CA ALA A 171 -5.12 -19.29 -0.48
C ALA A 171 -4.36 -19.97 -1.62
N HIS A 172 -3.08 -20.31 -1.41
CA HIS A 172 -2.43 -21.47 -2.05
C HIS A 172 -1.13 -21.86 -1.29
N LYS A 173 -1.24 -22.82 -0.37
CA LYS A 173 -0.14 -23.68 0.05
C LYS A 173 -0.43 -25.11 -0.40
N GLY A 174 0.32 -25.59 -1.40
CA GLY A 174 0.55 -27.01 -1.69
C GLY A 174 -0.60 -27.84 -2.32
N GLY A 175 -0.26 -28.58 -3.39
CA GLY A 175 -0.99 -29.78 -3.83
C GLY A 175 -2.04 -29.58 -4.95
N ARG A 176 -1.88 -30.31 -6.05
CA ARG A 176 -2.85 -30.38 -7.16
C ARG A 176 -3.96 -31.41 -6.89
N LEU A 177 -5.20 -31.11 -7.30
CA LEU A 177 -6.18 -31.95 -8.03
C LEU A 177 -7.43 -31.05 -8.25
N TRP A 178 -7.95 -30.81 -9.46
CA TRP A 178 -8.80 -31.73 -10.24
C TRP A 178 -8.94 -31.28 -11.72
N THR A 179 -9.62 -32.08 -12.54
CA THR A 179 -9.68 -32.07 -14.02
C THR A 179 -10.86 -31.27 -14.65
N PRO A 180 -10.81 -30.95 -15.96
CA PRO A 180 -11.77 -30.07 -16.65
C PRO A 180 -12.89 -30.80 -17.41
N GLU A 181 -13.98 -30.08 -17.73
CA GLU A 181 -14.96 -30.44 -18.79
C GLU A 181 -15.35 -29.20 -19.63
N GLU A 182 -15.97 -29.45 -20.79
CA GLU A 182 -15.85 -28.64 -22.02
C GLU A 182 -16.99 -27.63 -22.28
N GLY A 183 -16.75 -26.68 -23.20
CA GLY A 183 -17.80 -25.81 -23.76
C GLY A 183 -17.31 -24.88 -24.89
N GLY A 184 -17.42 -25.32 -26.15
CA GLY A 184 -16.96 -24.56 -27.33
C GLY A 184 -17.96 -23.51 -27.89
N PRO A 185 -17.53 -22.60 -28.79
CA PRO A 185 -18.35 -21.46 -29.26
C PRO A 185 -18.87 -21.59 -30.71
N PRO A 186 -19.97 -20.89 -31.07
CA PRO A 186 -20.31 -20.51 -32.45
C PRO A 186 -20.11 -19.00 -32.69
N ARG A 187 -19.20 -18.57 -33.58
CA ARG A 187 -19.33 -18.40 -35.05
C ARG A 187 -20.19 -17.21 -35.52
N ARG A 188 -19.57 -16.32 -36.30
CA ARG A 188 -20.16 -15.18 -37.01
C ARG A 188 -20.92 -15.61 -38.28
N THR A 189 -21.77 -14.72 -38.79
CA THR A 189 -22.17 -14.65 -40.20
C THR A 189 -22.02 -13.22 -40.74
N ASP A 190 -21.40 -13.10 -41.91
CA ASP A 190 -21.29 -11.85 -42.67
C ASP A 190 -22.59 -11.54 -43.42
N GLN A 191 -22.79 -10.26 -43.76
CA GLN A 191 -23.48 -9.89 -44.99
C GLN A 191 -23.12 -8.48 -45.46
N ALA A 192 -22.78 -8.36 -46.74
CA ALA A 192 -22.38 -7.11 -47.40
C ALA A 192 -23.54 -6.46 -48.16
N ARG A 193 -23.46 -5.14 -48.39
CA ARG A 193 -24.23 -4.50 -49.47
C ARG A 193 -23.56 -3.24 -50.06
N GLN A 194 -23.33 -3.31 -51.37
CA GLN A 194 -23.25 -2.16 -52.30
C GLN A 194 -24.63 -1.45 -52.37
N LYS A 195 -24.85 -0.27 -52.96
CA LYS A 195 -24.07 0.66 -53.80
C LYS A 195 -24.78 2.05 -53.82
N ASP A 196 -24.12 3.03 -54.44
CA ASP A 196 -24.62 4.26 -55.13
C ASP A 196 -23.84 5.49 -54.64
N ARG A 197 -22.95 6.13 -55.42
CA ARG A 197 -23.08 6.84 -56.71
C ARG A 197 -23.97 8.09 -56.66
N ASP A 198 -23.32 9.24 -56.59
CA ASP A 198 -23.51 10.27 -57.63
C ASP A 198 -22.25 11.15 -57.81
N ALA A 199 -22.14 11.80 -58.98
CA ALA A 199 -21.14 12.82 -59.31
C ALA A 199 -21.73 14.23 -59.00
N THR A 200 -21.10 15.40 -59.14
CA THR A 200 -19.90 15.93 -59.83
C THR A 200 -19.15 16.87 -58.81
N ASP A 201 -18.09 17.65 -59.08
CA ASP A 201 -17.57 18.30 -60.28
C ASP A 201 -16.10 18.73 -60.06
N SER A 202 -15.32 18.97 -61.13
CA SER A 202 -13.94 19.44 -61.03
C SER A 202 -13.42 20.07 -62.32
N PRO A 203 -12.98 21.34 -62.31
CA PRO A 203 -12.17 21.91 -63.39
C PRO A 203 -10.68 21.78 -63.10
N ARG A 204 -9.92 21.35 -64.11
CA ARG A 204 -8.47 21.14 -64.06
C ARG A 204 -7.79 21.89 -65.21
N THR A 205 -6.95 22.86 -64.90
CA THR A 205 -6.01 23.51 -65.85
C THR A 205 -4.72 23.86 -65.11
N VAL A 206 -3.51 23.89 -65.67
CA VAL A 206 -2.76 23.12 -66.69
C VAL A 206 -1.42 23.87 -66.80
N SER A 207 -0.31 23.16 -66.60
CA SER A 207 1.07 23.46 -67.05
C SER A 207 1.81 24.74 -66.65
N GLY A 208 3.05 24.56 -66.20
CA GLY A 208 4.06 25.62 -66.09
C GLY A 208 5.36 25.14 -65.44
N ARG A 209 6.23 24.42 -66.17
CA ARG A 209 7.63 24.21 -65.75
C ARG A 209 8.46 25.41 -66.19
N ASN A 210 9.32 25.93 -65.32
CA ASN A 210 10.52 26.69 -65.68
C ASN A 210 11.63 26.40 -64.66
N PHE A 211 12.88 26.51 -65.09
CA PHE A 211 14.09 26.11 -64.37
C PHE A 211 14.93 27.35 -64.00
N GLU A 212 15.44 27.36 -62.75
CA GLU A 212 16.61 28.15 -62.28
C GLU A 212 16.56 29.70 -62.31
N PRO A 213 17.48 30.40 -61.58
CA PRO A 213 18.56 29.93 -60.71
C PRO A 213 18.46 30.38 -59.23
N ARG A 214 19.31 29.78 -58.38
CA ARG A 214 19.45 30.09 -56.94
C ARG A 214 20.64 31.02 -56.69
N PRO A 215 20.47 32.17 -56.02
CA PRO A 215 21.54 32.83 -55.27
C PRO A 215 21.68 32.20 -53.89
N ALA A 216 22.89 32.11 -53.37
CA ALA A 216 23.17 31.64 -52.02
C ALA A 216 23.49 32.83 -51.12
N GLU A 217 22.62 33.11 -50.14
CA GLU A 217 22.98 33.87 -48.95
C GLU A 217 22.52 33.09 -47.72
N PHE A 218 23.39 33.01 -46.71
CA PHE A 218 23.11 32.37 -45.44
C PHE A 218 22.43 33.40 -44.53
N ASP A 219 21.17 33.16 -44.17
CA ASP A 219 20.54 33.83 -43.04
C ASP A 219 20.07 32.78 -42.02
N ASN A 220 20.77 32.73 -40.87
CA ASN A 220 20.44 31.83 -39.76
C ASN A 220 19.31 32.44 -38.92
N THR A 221 18.11 32.46 -39.48
CA THR A 221 16.88 32.61 -38.68
C THR A 221 16.26 31.23 -38.46
N GLU A 222 16.19 30.80 -37.19
CA GLU A 222 15.44 29.59 -36.83
C GLU A 222 13.95 29.83 -37.12
N VAL A 223 13.50 29.38 -38.29
CA VAL A 223 12.09 29.43 -38.67
C VAL A 223 11.31 28.52 -37.74
N MET A 224 10.59 29.11 -36.78
CA MET A 224 9.59 28.39 -36.00
C MET A 224 8.53 27.84 -36.95
N ILE A 225 8.65 26.55 -37.28
CA ILE A 225 7.66 25.81 -38.05
C ILE A 225 6.36 25.84 -37.25
N LYS A 226 5.33 26.51 -37.77
CA LYS A 226 3.98 26.46 -37.18
C LYS A 226 3.55 25.01 -37.09
N GLN A 227 2.92 24.63 -35.98
CA GLN A 227 2.30 23.31 -35.85
C GLN A 227 1.48 22.99 -37.12
N PRO A 228 1.67 21.82 -37.75
CA PRO A 228 0.81 21.41 -38.86
C PRO A 228 -0.66 21.47 -38.43
N GLU A 229 -1.55 21.87 -39.34
CA GLU A 229 -2.98 21.91 -39.06
C GLU A 229 -3.51 20.49 -38.77
N THR A 230 -3.54 20.12 -37.50
CA THR A 230 -4.15 18.89 -37.03
C THR A 230 -5.65 18.99 -37.24
N ARG A 231 -6.17 18.37 -38.30
CA ARG A 231 -7.62 18.24 -38.49
C ARG A 231 -8.22 17.61 -37.24
N PRO A 232 -9.27 18.18 -36.63
CA PRO A 232 -9.88 17.61 -35.43
C PRO A 232 -10.43 16.23 -35.76
N ILE A 233 -10.05 15.22 -34.97
CA ILE A 233 -10.52 13.85 -35.13
C ILE A 233 -12.05 13.78 -34.97
N SER A 234 -12.74 13.14 -35.92
CA SER A 234 -14.19 12.97 -35.83
C SER A 234 -14.54 11.95 -34.74
N GLN A 235 -15.76 12.05 -34.19
CA GLN A 235 -16.20 11.12 -33.15
C GLN A 235 -16.33 9.68 -33.69
N GLU A 236 -16.70 9.53 -34.96
CA GLU A 236 -16.79 8.25 -35.67
C GLU A 236 -15.40 7.64 -35.90
N GLN A 237 -14.41 8.45 -36.29
CA GLN A 237 -13.02 8.04 -36.42
C GLN A 237 -12.48 7.55 -35.07
N LEU A 238 -12.63 8.34 -34.00
CA LEU A 238 -12.18 7.96 -32.66
C LEU A 238 -12.86 6.67 -32.15
N VAL A 239 -14.15 6.46 -32.47
CA VAL A 239 -14.86 5.20 -32.16
C VAL A 239 -14.33 4.03 -32.98
N ALA A 240 -13.89 4.24 -34.22
CA ALA A 240 -13.24 3.21 -35.03
C ALA A 240 -11.85 2.85 -34.48
N GLU A 241 -11.02 3.83 -34.15
CA GLU A 241 -9.70 3.62 -33.56
C GLU A 241 -9.77 2.85 -32.24
N VAL A 242 -10.62 3.28 -31.29
CA VAL A 242 -10.77 2.58 -30.00
C VAL A 242 -11.25 1.13 -30.19
N LYS A 243 -12.06 0.84 -31.21
CA LYS A 243 -12.46 -0.54 -31.55
C LYS A 243 -11.30 -1.35 -32.15
N GLY A 244 -10.47 -0.73 -32.98
CA GLY A 244 -9.27 -1.34 -33.55
C GLY A 244 -8.27 -1.72 -32.47
N ILE A 245 -7.90 -0.75 -31.62
CA ILE A 245 -7.00 -0.96 -30.47
C ILE A 245 -7.57 -2.03 -29.53
N TYR A 246 -8.86 -1.97 -29.18
CA TYR A 246 -9.46 -3.00 -28.31
C TYR A 246 -9.37 -4.42 -28.91
N ALA A 247 -9.50 -4.56 -30.23
CA ALA A 247 -9.33 -5.85 -30.89
C ALA A 247 -7.86 -6.32 -30.85
N GLY A 248 -6.90 -5.42 -31.08
CA GLY A 248 -5.45 -5.67 -30.91
C GLY A 248 -5.12 -6.14 -29.49
N LEU A 249 -5.44 -5.30 -28.51
CA LEU A 249 -5.30 -5.54 -27.07
C LEU A 249 -5.82 -6.94 -26.67
N VAL A 250 -7.06 -7.29 -27.02
CA VAL A 250 -7.65 -8.59 -26.65
C VAL A 250 -6.89 -9.78 -27.27
N MET A 251 -6.37 -9.64 -28.50
CA MET A 251 -5.54 -10.69 -29.11
C MET A 251 -4.20 -10.85 -28.40
N VAL A 252 -3.53 -9.74 -28.07
CA VAL A 252 -2.23 -9.78 -27.37
C VAL A 252 -2.41 -10.27 -25.93
N GLU A 253 -3.46 -9.85 -25.22
CA GLU A 253 -3.81 -10.31 -23.87
C GLU A 253 -4.07 -11.82 -23.85
N SER A 254 -4.88 -12.32 -24.79
CA SER A 254 -5.14 -13.75 -24.93
C SER A 254 -3.83 -14.54 -25.14
N LYS A 255 -2.88 -13.97 -25.90
CA LYS A 255 -1.58 -14.60 -26.14
C LYS A 255 -0.67 -14.58 -24.90
N CYS A 256 -0.67 -13.49 -24.13
CA CYS A 256 0.05 -13.42 -22.85
C CYS A 256 -0.46 -14.51 -21.89
N ILE A 257 -1.79 -14.61 -21.72
CA ILE A 257 -2.42 -15.61 -20.85
C ILE A 257 -2.09 -17.04 -21.30
N GLU A 258 -2.18 -17.34 -22.60
CA GLU A 258 -1.84 -18.67 -23.14
C GLU A 258 -0.38 -19.04 -22.85
N VAL A 259 0.55 -18.12 -23.10
CA VAL A 259 1.99 -18.36 -22.96
C VAL A 259 2.42 -18.43 -21.49
N ASP A 260 1.96 -17.52 -20.64
CA ASP A 260 2.22 -17.55 -19.18
C ASP A 260 1.75 -18.87 -18.56
N ASN A 261 0.55 -19.34 -18.92
CA ASN A 261 0.01 -20.61 -18.43
C ASN A 261 0.82 -21.81 -18.93
N ALA A 262 1.27 -21.80 -20.20
CA ALA A 262 2.11 -22.85 -20.76
C ALA A 262 3.50 -22.91 -20.08
N GLN A 263 4.09 -21.77 -19.72
CA GLN A 263 5.37 -21.71 -19.01
C GLN A 263 5.26 -22.03 -17.51
N SER A 264 4.11 -21.72 -16.90
CA SER A 264 3.85 -21.99 -15.47
C SER A 264 3.50 -23.45 -15.19
N SER A 265 2.83 -24.14 -16.12
CA SER A 265 2.38 -25.53 -15.94
C SER A 265 3.48 -26.59 -16.11
N ASN A 266 4.50 -26.30 -16.92
CA ASN A 266 5.63 -27.19 -17.25
C ASN A 266 6.86 -27.00 -16.34
N ASN A 267 6.67 -26.94 -15.01
CA ASN A 267 7.77 -26.69 -14.08
C ASN A 267 8.81 -27.82 -13.95
N GLU A 268 8.45 -29.08 -14.24
CA GLU A 268 9.33 -30.25 -14.03
C GLU A 268 10.01 -30.77 -15.32
N THR A 269 9.51 -30.39 -16.51
CA THR A 269 9.89 -31.03 -17.79
C THR A 269 10.53 -30.10 -18.82
N ASN A 270 10.42 -28.78 -18.67
CA ASN A 270 11.00 -27.83 -19.62
C ASN A 270 12.47 -27.48 -19.28
N PRO A 271 13.39 -27.42 -20.26
CA PRO A 271 14.72 -26.85 -20.03
C PRO A 271 14.62 -25.39 -19.58
N LYS A 272 15.67 -24.89 -18.91
CA LYS A 272 15.76 -23.48 -18.51
C LYS A 272 15.53 -22.58 -19.74
N LEU A 273 14.55 -21.67 -19.63
CA LEU A 273 14.31 -20.66 -20.67
C LEU A 273 15.59 -19.87 -20.92
N ASN A 274 15.97 -19.74 -22.20
CA ASN A 274 17.15 -18.99 -22.61
C ASN A 274 16.86 -17.49 -22.67
N ASN A 275 17.89 -16.67 -22.83
CA ASN A 275 17.75 -15.21 -22.81
C ASN A 275 16.86 -14.67 -23.94
N GLU A 276 16.89 -15.28 -25.14
CA GLU A 276 16.06 -14.88 -26.28
C GLU A 276 14.57 -15.14 -26.01
N GLN A 277 14.24 -16.28 -25.37
CA GLN A 277 12.89 -16.61 -24.94
C GLN A 277 12.39 -15.64 -23.88
N TRP A 278 13.21 -15.29 -22.88
CA TRP A 278 12.86 -14.27 -21.89
C TRP A 278 12.65 -12.88 -22.51
N GLN A 279 13.51 -12.48 -23.45
CA GLN A 279 13.35 -11.23 -24.20
C GLN A 279 12.06 -11.23 -25.03
N ALA A 280 11.70 -12.35 -25.65
CA ALA A 280 10.44 -12.50 -26.38
C ALA A 280 9.20 -12.39 -25.47
N LEU A 281 9.26 -12.95 -24.25
CA LEU A 281 8.20 -12.80 -23.25
C LEU A 281 8.08 -11.35 -22.77
N ILE A 282 9.20 -10.69 -22.44
CA ILE A 282 9.22 -9.26 -22.08
C ILE A 282 8.67 -8.41 -23.22
N ALA A 283 9.02 -8.70 -24.47
CA ALA A 283 8.52 -7.98 -25.64
C ALA A 283 7.00 -8.17 -25.83
N LEU A 284 6.48 -9.38 -25.63
CA LEU A 284 5.05 -9.68 -25.68
C LEU A 284 4.27 -8.88 -24.61
N HIS A 285 4.72 -8.91 -23.35
CA HIS A 285 4.09 -8.14 -22.28
C HIS A 285 4.24 -6.63 -22.49
N ARG A 286 5.40 -6.16 -23.00
CA ARG A 286 5.59 -4.76 -23.40
C ARG A 286 4.54 -4.33 -24.42
N THR A 287 4.28 -5.12 -25.46
CA THR A 287 3.23 -4.82 -26.45
C THR A 287 1.86 -4.74 -25.79
N LEU A 288 1.48 -5.68 -24.92
CA LEU A 288 0.21 -5.62 -24.19
C LEU A 288 0.06 -4.33 -23.37
N LEU A 289 1.13 -3.92 -22.69
CA LEU A 289 1.12 -2.69 -21.89
C LEU A 289 0.97 -1.42 -22.76
N HIS A 290 1.56 -1.39 -23.97
CA HIS A 290 1.35 -0.31 -24.93
C HIS A 290 -0.07 -0.29 -25.52
N GLU A 291 -0.62 -1.45 -25.88
CA GLU A 291 -2.01 -1.57 -26.36
C GLU A 291 -3.02 -1.07 -25.30
N HIS A 292 -2.80 -1.40 -24.02
CA HIS A 292 -3.57 -0.84 -22.92
C HIS A 292 -3.43 0.69 -22.81
N HIS A 293 -2.20 1.21 -22.86
CA HIS A 293 -1.93 2.65 -22.82
C HIS A 293 -2.63 3.40 -23.95
N ASP A 294 -2.54 2.90 -25.18
CA ASP A 294 -3.17 3.51 -26.35
C ASP A 294 -4.70 3.43 -26.26
N PHE A 295 -5.25 2.34 -25.72
CA PHE A 295 -6.68 2.23 -25.40
C PHE A 295 -7.11 3.29 -24.37
N PHE A 296 -6.31 3.54 -23.33
CA PHE A 296 -6.63 4.57 -22.34
C PHE A 296 -6.57 5.98 -22.95
N LEU A 297 -5.50 6.32 -23.68
CA LEU A 297 -5.38 7.63 -24.34
C LEU A 297 -6.51 7.87 -25.35
N ALA A 298 -6.85 6.89 -26.19
CA ALA A 298 -7.93 7.02 -27.16
C ALA A 298 -9.32 7.08 -26.50
N SER A 299 -9.57 6.26 -25.46
CA SER A 299 -10.87 6.27 -24.76
C SER A 299 -11.07 7.52 -23.89
N GLN A 300 -10.01 8.12 -23.34
CA GLN A 300 -10.07 9.34 -22.52
C GLN A 300 -9.77 10.64 -23.29
N HIS A 301 -9.54 10.56 -24.61
CA HIS A 301 -9.26 11.70 -25.47
C HIS A 301 -10.28 12.85 -25.28
N PRO A 302 -9.91 14.14 -25.39
CA PRO A 302 -10.85 15.26 -25.21
C PRO A 302 -12.13 15.15 -26.04
N SER A 303 -12.03 14.75 -27.31
CA SER A 303 -13.19 14.50 -28.20
C SER A 303 -13.97 13.20 -27.91
N ALA A 304 -13.55 12.37 -26.94
CA ALA A 304 -14.23 11.12 -26.62
C ALA A 304 -15.57 11.38 -25.94
N SER A 305 -16.63 10.77 -26.46
CA SER A 305 -17.97 10.85 -25.88
C SER A 305 -18.01 10.20 -24.48
N PRO A 306 -18.96 10.58 -23.60
CA PRO A 306 -19.10 9.96 -22.28
C PRO A 306 -19.30 8.44 -22.32
N ALA A 307 -19.88 7.90 -23.40
CA ALA A 307 -20.03 6.46 -23.59
C ALA A 307 -18.68 5.78 -23.91
N LEU A 308 -17.79 6.45 -24.64
CA LEU A 308 -16.46 5.96 -24.99
C LEU A 308 -15.53 5.98 -23.77
N ARG A 309 -15.52 7.08 -23.01
CA ARG A 309 -14.74 7.24 -21.77
C ARG A 309 -15.05 6.16 -20.73
N ARG A 310 -16.32 5.77 -20.61
CA ARG A 310 -16.77 4.69 -19.71
C ARG A 310 -16.35 3.28 -20.12
N LEU A 311 -15.83 3.05 -21.33
CA LEU A 311 -15.42 1.70 -21.74
C LEU A 311 -14.27 1.15 -20.89
N ALA A 312 -13.34 2.01 -20.47
CA ALA A 312 -12.22 1.62 -19.63
C ALA A 312 -12.67 0.99 -18.30
N SER A 313 -13.62 1.63 -17.60
CA SER A 313 -14.26 1.07 -16.40
C SER A 313 -15.13 -0.14 -16.74
N LYS A 314 -15.97 -0.06 -17.78
CA LYS A 314 -16.92 -1.12 -18.17
C LYS A 314 -16.25 -2.45 -18.49
N TYR A 315 -15.04 -2.42 -19.06
CA TYR A 315 -14.28 -3.61 -19.39
C TYR A 315 -13.18 -3.93 -18.37
N ALA A 316 -13.18 -3.27 -17.20
CA ALA A 316 -12.19 -3.43 -16.14
C ALA A 316 -10.73 -3.32 -16.65
N MET A 317 -10.45 -2.38 -17.56
CA MET A 317 -9.15 -2.25 -18.22
C MET A 317 -7.97 -2.10 -17.24
N PRO A 318 -8.05 -1.31 -16.14
CA PRO A 318 -6.94 -1.24 -15.19
C PRO A 318 -6.67 -2.58 -14.49
N ALA A 319 -7.73 -3.27 -14.04
CA ALA A 319 -7.61 -4.57 -13.38
C ALA A 319 -7.08 -5.66 -14.33
N ARG A 320 -7.49 -5.65 -15.61
CA ARG A 320 -6.97 -6.56 -16.65
C ARG A 320 -5.50 -6.29 -16.97
N MET A 321 -5.12 -5.02 -17.14
CA MET A 321 -3.72 -4.61 -17.37
C MET A 321 -2.82 -5.06 -16.21
N TRP A 322 -3.28 -4.88 -14.96
CA TRP A 322 -2.55 -5.38 -13.80
C TRP A 322 -2.48 -6.91 -13.80
N ARG A 323 -3.63 -7.61 -13.90
CA ARG A 323 -3.71 -9.08 -13.75
C ARG A 323 -2.95 -9.85 -14.83
N HIS A 324 -3.15 -9.48 -16.10
CA HIS A 324 -2.65 -10.21 -17.27
C HIS A 324 -1.45 -9.54 -17.95
N GLY A 325 -1.29 -8.22 -17.78
CA GLY A 325 -0.15 -7.49 -18.32
C GLY A 325 1.08 -7.52 -17.42
N ILE A 326 0.89 -7.47 -16.10
CA ILE A 326 1.99 -7.26 -15.12
C ILE A 326 2.12 -8.44 -14.16
N HIS A 327 1.04 -8.77 -13.43
CA HIS A 327 1.09 -9.63 -12.26
C HIS A 327 1.36 -11.11 -12.59
N SER A 328 0.70 -11.66 -13.62
CA SER A 328 0.93 -13.06 -14.05
C SER A 328 2.40 -13.28 -14.43
N PHE A 329 2.97 -12.36 -15.19
CA PHE A 329 4.35 -12.44 -15.66
C PHE A 329 5.38 -12.16 -14.56
N LEU A 330 5.12 -11.20 -13.66
CA LEU A 330 5.94 -11.02 -12.45
C LEU A 330 5.97 -12.29 -11.59
N GLU A 331 4.84 -12.98 -11.44
CA GLU A 331 4.78 -14.24 -10.71
C GLU A 331 5.52 -15.37 -11.45
N LEU A 332 5.38 -15.50 -12.77
CA LEU A 332 6.19 -16.44 -13.57
C LEU A 332 7.69 -16.18 -13.40
N LEU A 333 8.11 -14.92 -13.49
CA LEU A 333 9.49 -14.49 -13.25
C LEU A 333 9.93 -14.84 -11.82
N ARG A 334 9.13 -14.52 -10.80
CA ARG A 334 9.44 -14.78 -9.38
C ARG A 334 9.62 -16.28 -9.09
N HIS A 335 8.78 -17.14 -9.66
CA HIS A 335 8.88 -18.59 -9.49
C HIS A 335 10.10 -19.22 -10.20
N ARG A 336 10.76 -18.50 -11.12
CA ARG A 336 11.96 -18.97 -11.84
C ARG A 336 13.26 -18.33 -11.32
N LEU A 337 13.23 -17.63 -10.18
CA LEU A 337 14.43 -17.10 -9.51
C LEU A 337 15.36 -18.24 -9.04
N PRO A 338 16.69 -18.02 -8.99
CA PRO A 338 17.39 -16.78 -9.34
C PRO A 338 17.64 -16.60 -10.85
N ALA A 339 17.34 -17.59 -11.69
CA ALA A 339 17.71 -17.59 -13.11
C ALA A 339 17.02 -16.49 -13.94
N SER A 340 15.88 -15.99 -13.47
CA SER A 340 15.10 -14.90 -14.07
C SER A 340 15.45 -13.49 -13.56
N LEU A 341 16.40 -13.33 -12.62
CA LEU A 341 16.58 -12.10 -11.85
C LEU A 341 16.79 -10.85 -12.71
N GLU A 342 17.70 -10.88 -13.68
CA GLU A 342 17.96 -9.74 -14.58
C GLU A 342 16.70 -9.38 -15.40
N HIS A 343 15.99 -10.40 -15.89
CA HIS A 343 14.76 -10.24 -16.69
C HIS A 343 13.61 -9.69 -15.84
N MET A 344 13.52 -10.10 -14.57
CA MET A 344 12.55 -9.58 -13.61
C MET A 344 12.82 -8.12 -13.28
N LEU A 345 14.09 -7.74 -13.08
CA LEU A 345 14.48 -6.34 -12.91
C LEU A 345 14.07 -5.51 -14.14
N THR A 346 14.46 -5.92 -15.35
CA THR A 346 14.11 -5.24 -16.60
C THR A 346 12.60 -5.07 -16.76
N PHE A 347 11.82 -6.12 -16.48
CA PHE A 347 10.36 -6.04 -16.58
C PHE A 347 9.74 -5.12 -15.52
N ILE A 348 10.23 -5.12 -14.27
CA ILE A 348 9.74 -4.20 -13.24
C ILE A 348 10.01 -2.74 -13.65
N TYR A 349 11.21 -2.42 -14.16
CA TYR A 349 11.51 -1.06 -14.65
C TYR A 349 10.58 -0.64 -15.78
N LEU A 350 10.30 -1.54 -16.74
CA LEU A 350 9.39 -1.31 -17.85
C LEU A 350 7.95 -1.07 -17.37
N ALA A 351 7.43 -1.94 -16.51
CA ALA A 351 6.09 -1.82 -15.95
C ALA A 351 5.95 -0.55 -15.09
N TYR A 352 6.96 -0.20 -14.29
CA TYR A 352 6.98 1.02 -13.47
C TYR A 352 6.94 2.28 -14.34
N SER A 353 7.75 2.34 -15.40
CA SER A 353 7.72 3.45 -16.36
C SER A 353 6.35 3.58 -17.05
N MET A 354 5.68 2.47 -17.38
CA MET A 354 4.33 2.50 -17.95
C MET A 354 3.28 2.99 -16.94
N MET A 355 3.32 2.50 -15.70
CA MET A 355 2.39 2.94 -14.65
C MET A 355 2.59 4.41 -14.29
N ALA A 356 3.84 4.91 -14.27
CA ALA A 356 4.14 6.32 -14.06
C ALA A 356 3.64 7.20 -15.21
N LEU A 357 3.78 6.74 -16.46
CA LEU A 357 3.22 7.43 -17.62
C LEU A 357 1.68 7.51 -17.55
N LEU A 358 1.00 6.41 -17.22
CA LEU A 358 -0.46 6.39 -17.04
C LEU A 358 -0.94 7.24 -15.86
N TYR A 359 -0.15 7.31 -14.78
CA TYR A 359 -0.38 8.22 -13.66
C TYR A 359 -0.39 9.69 -14.11
N GLU A 360 0.55 10.09 -14.97
CA GLU A 360 0.63 11.46 -15.50
C GLU A 360 -0.40 11.75 -16.62
N THR A 361 -0.72 10.78 -17.49
CA THR A 361 -1.55 11.02 -18.69
C THR A 361 -3.02 10.62 -18.56
N VAL A 362 -3.37 9.76 -17.60
CA VAL A 362 -4.73 9.19 -17.45
C VAL A 362 -5.20 9.27 -15.98
N PRO A 363 -5.45 10.49 -15.45
CA PRO A 363 -5.80 10.70 -14.04
C PRO A 363 -7.16 10.12 -13.63
N THR A 364 -8.00 9.69 -14.59
CA THR A 364 -9.29 9.03 -14.32
C THR A 364 -9.17 7.75 -13.47
N PHE A 365 -8.00 7.12 -13.46
CA PHE A 365 -7.70 5.90 -12.69
C PHE A 365 -6.49 6.09 -11.76
N GLU A 366 -6.21 7.34 -11.35
CA GLU A 366 -5.03 7.72 -10.57
C GLU A 366 -4.79 6.78 -9.37
N ASP A 367 -5.84 6.44 -8.64
CA ASP A 367 -5.78 5.66 -7.41
C ASP A 367 -5.30 4.23 -7.70
N THR A 368 -5.78 3.63 -8.79
CA THR A 368 -5.28 2.32 -9.26
C THR A 368 -3.81 2.39 -9.67
N TRP A 369 -3.37 3.48 -10.32
CA TRP A 369 -1.98 3.64 -10.73
C TRP A 369 -1.03 3.83 -9.55
N ILE A 370 -1.42 4.63 -8.56
CA ILE A 370 -0.70 4.80 -7.28
C ILE A 370 -0.46 3.43 -6.63
N GLU A 371 -1.50 2.59 -6.54
CA GLU A 371 -1.38 1.27 -5.94
C GLU A 371 -0.48 0.32 -6.74
N CYS A 372 -0.59 0.33 -8.08
CA CYS A 372 0.28 -0.48 -8.94
C CYS A 372 1.77 -0.08 -8.81
N LEU A 373 2.05 1.22 -8.66
CA LEU A 373 3.40 1.75 -8.42
C LEU A 373 3.94 1.33 -7.04
N GLY A 374 3.08 1.33 -6.01
CA GLY A 374 3.39 0.79 -4.69
C GLY A 374 3.75 -0.71 -4.74
N ASP A 375 2.90 -1.52 -5.38
CA ASP A 375 3.12 -2.96 -5.56
C ASP A 375 4.42 -3.25 -6.33
N LEU A 376 4.68 -2.56 -7.45
CA LEU A 376 5.92 -2.70 -8.24
C LEU A 376 7.16 -2.34 -7.43
N GLY A 377 7.11 -1.27 -6.63
CA GLY A 377 8.20 -0.92 -5.70
C GLY A 377 8.45 -2.01 -4.66
N ARG A 378 7.38 -2.66 -4.17
CA ARG A 378 7.48 -3.81 -3.24
C ARG A 378 8.08 -5.06 -3.88
N TYR A 379 7.71 -5.39 -5.13
CA TYR A 379 8.38 -6.46 -5.88
C TYR A 379 9.88 -6.18 -6.03
N ARG A 380 10.26 -4.96 -6.41
CA ARG A 380 11.66 -4.56 -6.58
C ARG A 380 12.48 -4.59 -5.30
N MET A 381 11.88 -4.19 -4.18
CA MET A 381 12.45 -4.29 -2.83
C MET A 381 12.62 -5.76 -2.39
N ALA A 382 11.63 -6.61 -2.67
CA ALA A 382 11.60 -8.00 -2.19
C ALA A 382 12.63 -8.91 -2.88
N ILE A 383 13.10 -8.56 -4.08
CA ILE A 383 14.14 -9.30 -4.83
C ILE A 383 15.55 -8.71 -4.68
N GLU A 384 15.72 -7.68 -3.85
CA GLU A 384 17.03 -7.07 -3.59
C GLU A 384 17.65 -7.64 -2.31
N ASP A 385 18.52 -8.62 -2.46
CA ASP A 385 19.19 -9.29 -1.34
C ASP A 385 20.63 -8.78 -1.10
N ASP A 386 21.31 -8.27 -2.14
CA ASP A 386 22.72 -7.87 -2.07
C ASP A 386 22.92 -6.36 -1.79
N ASP A 387 22.16 -5.48 -2.44
CA ASP A 387 22.30 -4.02 -2.29
C ASP A 387 21.28 -3.44 -1.30
N LEU A 388 21.70 -3.35 -0.03
CA LEU A 388 20.90 -2.75 1.06
C LEU A 388 20.43 -1.32 0.76
N LYS A 389 21.19 -0.54 -0.04
CA LYS A 389 20.84 0.85 -0.37
C LYS A 389 19.76 0.88 -1.44
N ASP A 390 19.87 0.06 -2.49
CA ASP A 390 18.79 -0.09 -3.46
C ASP A 390 17.51 -0.64 -2.78
N ARG A 391 17.65 -1.58 -1.84
CA ARG A 391 16.52 -2.10 -1.05
C ARG A 391 15.84 -0.99 -0.24
N GLU A 392 16.61 -0.14 0.43
CA GLU A 392 16.09 1.02 1.18
C GLU A 392 15.39 2.04 0.25
N VAL A 393 16.00 2.38 -0.89
CA VAL A 393 15.40 3.26 -1.90
C VAL A 393 14.03 2.73 -2.35
N TRP A 394 13.94 1.44 -2.68
CA TRP A 394 12.68 0.85 -3.13
C TRP A 394 11.65 0.63 -2.02
N THR A 395 12.11 0.43 -0.78
CA THR A 395 11.24 0.49 0.42
C THR A 395 10.58 1.87 0.52
N SER A 396 11.36 2.94 0.38
CA SER A 396 10.87 4.32 0.49
C SER A 396 10.00 4.73 -0.70
N VAL A 397 10.33 4.33 -1.94
CA VAL A 397 9.45 4.53 -3.11
C VAL A 397 8.10 3.84 -2.90
N SER A 398 8.10 2.58 -2.45
CA SER A 398 6.86 1.84 -2.20
C SER A 398 6.05 2.46 -1.06
N ARG A 399 6.73 2.89 0.03
CA ARG A 399 6.09 3.57 1.17
C ARG A 399 5.41 4.87 0.74
N HIS A 400 6.09 5.71 -0.05
CA HIS A 400 5.52 6.94 -0.61
C HIS A 400 4.19 6.69 -1.34
N TRP A 401 4.17 5.73 -2.27
CA TRP A 401 2.95 5.40 -3.01
C TRP A 401 1.81 4.88 -2.13
N TYR A 402 2.07 4.01 -1.15
CA TYR A 402 1.00 3.56 -0.24
C TYR A 402 0.56 4.61 0.78
N SER A 403 1.44 5.49 1.24
CA SER A 403 1.05 6.65 2.06
C SER A 403 0.06 7.50 1.28
N LYS A 404 0.42 7.90 0.06
CA LYS A 404 -0.43 8.65 -0.85
C LYS A 404 -1.76 7.94 -1.19
N ALA A 405 -1.75 6.62 -1.36
CA ALA A 405 -2.97 5.84 -1.50
C ALA A 405 -3.84 5.92 -0.24
N SER A 406 -3.25 5.75 0.94
CA SER A 406 -3.96 5.79 2.22
C SER A 406 -4.53 7.17 2.53
N ASP A 407 -3.91 8.25 2.04
CA ASP A 407 -4.47 9.60 2.18
C ASP A 407 -5.68 9.88 1.28
N LYS A 408 -5.84 9.12 0.20
CA LYS A 408 -7.05 9.16 -0.63
C LYS A 408 -8.15 8.22 -0.12
N ALA A 409 -7.76 7.02 0.32
CA ALA A 409 -8.67 6.00 0.83
C ALA A 409 -8.33 5.62 2.29
N PRO A 410 -8.44 6.54 3.26
CA PRO A 410 -7.98 6.34 4.64
C PRO A 410 -8.74 5.26 5.40
N THR A 411 -9.90 4.86 4.91
CA THR A 411 -10.75 3.79 5.42
C THR A 411 -10.32 2.38 4.97
N THR A 412 -9.36 2.26 4.06
CA THR A 412 -9.00 0.99 3.40
C THR A 412 -7.83 0.28 4.10
N GLY A 413 -8.12 -0.78 4.84
CA GLY A 413 -7.17 -1.52 5.66
C GLY A 413 -5.95 -2.06 4.90
N ARG A 414 -6.16 -2.49 3.65
CA ARG A 414 -5.12 -3.15 2.83
C ARG A 414 -3.90 -2.26 2.58
N LEU A 415 -4.09 -0.95 2.53
CA LEU A 415 -3.03 0.03 2.34
C LEU A 415 -2.11 0.08 3.56
N TYR A 416 -2.70 0.11 4.77
CA TYR A 416 -1.95 0.03 6.02
C TYR A 416 -1.26 -1.32 6.21
N HIS A 417 -1.85 -2.44 5.78
CA HIS A 417 -1.15 -3.73 5.75
C HIS A 417 0.14 -3.69 4.90
N HIS A 418 0.13 -2.98 3.77
CA HIS A 418 1.33 -2.82 2.94
C HIS A 418 2.34 -1.85 3.57
N LEU A 419 1.89 -0.76 4.20
CA LEU A 419 2.74 0.12 5.01
C LEU A 419 3.38 -0.61 6.21
N ALA A 420 2.67 -1.53 6.85
CA ALA A 420 3.21 -2.36 7.92
C ALA A 420 4.40 -3.20 7.44
N ILE A 421 4.27 -3.90 6.31
CA ILE A 421 5.39 -4.67 5.72
C ILE A 421 6.62 -3.78 5.46
N LEU A 422 6.38 -2.52 5.08
CA LEU A 422 7.41 -1.51 4.76
C LEU A 422 7.94 -0.72 5.98
N ALA A 423 7.37 -0.90 7.16
CA ALA A 423 7.82 -0.23 8.39
C ALA A 423 9.02 -0.93 9.04
N ARG A 424 9.47 -2.08 8.53
CA ARG A 424 10.68 -2.78 9.01
C ARG A 424 11.93 -1.87 8.91
N PRO A 425 12.81 -1.84 9.94
CA PRO A 425 12.81 -2.69 11.14
C PRO A 425 11.99 -2.16 12.34
N ASN A 426 11.27 -1.04 12.22
CA ASN A 426 10.52 -0.44 13.33
C ASN A 426 9.31 -1.33 13.72
N ALA A 427 9.38 -1.96 14.90
CA ALA A 427 8.33 -2.89 15.36
C ALA A 427 7.07 -2.17 15.89
N LEU A 428 7.21 -1.02 16.56
CA LEU A 428 6.07 -0.24 17.02
C LEU A 428 5.26 0.28 15.83
N GLN A 429 5.92 0.81 14.80
CA GLN A 429 5.26 1.28 13.58
C GLN A 429 4.66 0.13 12.76
N GLN A 430 5.30 -1.05 12.71
CA GLN A 430 4.69 -2.27 12.14
C GLN A 430 3.40 -2.64 12.87
N LEU A 431 3.44 -2.69 14.21
CA LEU A 431 2.28 -3.02 15.04
C LEU A 431 1.14 -2.03 14.82
N PHE A 432 1.42 -0.72 14.90
CA PHE A 432 0.48 0.35 14.58
C PHE A 432 -0.21 0.16 13.21
N TYR A 433 0.56 -0.06 12.14
CA TYR A 433 -0.03 -0.22 10.82
C TYR A 433 -0.82 -1.53 10.66
N TYR A 434 -0.37 -2.64 11.25
CA TYR A 434 -1.13 -3.90 11.22
C TYR A 434 -2.43 -3.83 12.05
N THR A 435 -2.42 -3.17 13.21
CA THR A 435 -3.64 -3.00 14.01
C THR A 435 -4.59 -2.00 13.36
N LYS A 436 -4.09 -0.87 12.83
CA LYS A 436 -4.87 0.07 12.01
C LYS A 436 -5.51 -0.64 10.81
N SER A 437 -4.77 -1.51 10.11
CA SER A 437 -5.29 -2.34 9.00
C SER A 437 -6.52 -3.20 9.36
N LEU A 438 -6.74 -3.51 10.65
CA LEU A 438 -7.86 -4.29 11.17
C LEU A 438 -8.95 -3.43 11.84
N CYS A 439 -8.67 -2.16 12.14
CA CYS A 439 -9.53 -1.25 12.91
C CYS A 439 -9.96 0.02 12.14
N VAL A 440 -9.74 0.07 10.83
CA VAL A 440 -10.40 1.04 9.92
C VAL A 440 -11.71 0.47 9.37
N GLN A 441 -12.53 1.33 8.76
CA GLN A 441 -13.87 1.00 8.25
C GLN A 441 -13.93 -0.25 7.34
N ILE A 442 -12.94 -0.42 6.45
CA ILE A 442 -12.85 -1.55 5.52
C ILE A 442 -11.62 -2.37 5.93
N PRO A 443 -11.74 -3.27 6.92
CA PRO A 443 -10.60 -3.99 7.49
C PRO A 443 -10.04 -5.02 6.51
N PHE A 444 -8.72 -5.19 6.50
CA PHE A 444 -8.05 -6.20 5.68
C PHE A 444 -7.69 -7.43 6.50
N LEU A 445 -8.60 -8.40 6.55
CA LEU A 445 -8.54 -9.54 7.49
C LEU A 445 -7.31 -10.43 7.31
N SER A 446 -6.70 -10.52 6.12
CA SER A 446 -5.43 -11.25 5.92
C SER A 446 -4.25 -10.65 6.69
N ALA A 447 -4.36 -9.40 7.17
CA ALA A 447 -3.40 -8.85 8.13
C ALA A 447 -3.33 -9.67 9.44
N ARG A 448 -4.39 -10.42 9.81
CA ARG A 448 -4.38 -11.31 10.98
C ARG A 448 -3.36 -12.45 10.88
N GLU A 449 -3.05 -12.90 9.67
CA GLU A 449 -1.98 -13.88 9.44
C GLU A 449 -0.62 -13.18 9.35
N SER A 450 -0.54 -12.06 8.61
CA SER A 450 0.72 -11.33 8.39
C SER A 450 1.33 -10.76 9.68
N ILE A 451 0.51 -10.26 10.60
CA ILE A 451 0.97 -9.71 11.89
C ILE A 451 1.64 -10.77 12.78
N MET A 452 1.32 -12.06 12.60
CA MET A 452 2.02 -13.13 13.33
C MET A 452 3.52 -13.17 13.00
N THR A 453 3.94 -12.71 11.81
CA THR A 453 5.38 -12.60 11.48
C THR A 453 6.13 -11.55 12.32
N LEU A 454 5.39 -10.63 12.98
CA LEU A 454 5.93 -9.72 14.00
C LEU A 454 5.90 -10.37 15.39
N PHE A 455 4.83 -11.09 15.74
CA PHE A 455 4.65 -11.65 17.08
C PHE A 455 5.39 -12.98 17.34
N ASP A 456 5.42 -13.90 16.38
CA ASP A 456 5.97 -15.25 16.55
C ASP A 456 7.43 -15.28 17.05
N PRO A 457 8.37 -14.40 16.60
CA PRO A 457 9.71 -14.36 17.19
C PRO A 457 9.69 -14.11 18.70
N HIS A 458 8.78 -13.24 19.16
CA HIS A 458 8.67 -12.88 20.57
C HIS A 458 7.89 -13.91 21.40
N LEU A 459 6.81 -14.47 20.87
CA LEU A 459 6.01 -15.52 21.54
C LEU A 459 6.80 -16.83 21.70
N ASN A 460 7.74 -17.10 20.79
CA ASN A 460 8.59 -18.29 20.84
C ASN A 460 9.96 -18.05 21.53
N GLY A 461 10.18 -16.88 22.16
CA GLY A 461 11.44 -16.56 22.85
C GLY A 461 12.67 -16.48 21.94
N THR A 462 12.50 -16.21 20.64
CA THR A 462 13.60 -16.06 19.69
C THR A 462 14.34 -14.74 19.97
N PRO A 463 15.70 -14.73 20.02
CA PRO A 463 16.46 -13.50 20.18
C PRO A 463 16.14 -12.49 19.07
N THR A 464 15.76 -11.28 19.44
CA THR A 464 15.48 -10.18 18.51
C THR A 464 16.44 -9.01 18.70
N ARG A 465 16.54 -8.12 17.71
CA ARG A 465 17.38 -6.90 17.78
C ARG A 465 16.61 -5.67 18.31
N LEU A 466 15.43 -5.87 18.89
CA LEU A 466 14.59 -4.80 19.41
C LEU A 466 15.04 -4.41 20.82
N GLN A 467 14.72 -3.18 21.23
CA GLN A 467 14.88 -2.80 22.64
C GLN A 467 13.94 -3.66 23.49
N GLU A 468 14.34 -3.98 24.72
CA GLU A 468 13.59 -4.89 25.61
C GLU A 468 12.15 -4.40 25.83
N ILE A 469 11.97 -3.09 26.03
CA ILE A 469 10.65 -2.45 26.16
C ILE A 469 9.79 -2.54 24.88
N ASP A 470 10.37 -2.28 23.70
CA ASP A 470 9.64 -2.41 22.42
C ASP A 470 9.22 -3.87 22.20
N ALA A 471 10.13 -4.80 22.51
CA ALA A 471 9.85 -6.22 22.47
C ALA A 471 8.71 -6.55 23.45
N ALA A 472 8.77 -6.12 24.72
CA ALA A 472 7.74 -6.34 25.74
C ALA A 472 6.35 -5.87 25.29
N PHE A 473 6.25 -4.65 24.75
CA PHE A 473 5.01 -4.11 24.19
C PHE A 473 4.45 -5.00 23.06
N VAL A 474 5.32 -5.44 22.15
CA VAL A 474 4.96 -6.34 21.06
C VAL A 474 4.56 -7.74 21.57
N ARG A 475 5.17 -8.25 22.66
CA ARG A 475 4.76 -9.55 23.27
C ARG A 475 3.39 -9.45 23.90
N ALA A 476 3.14 -8.43 24.72
CA ALA A 476 1.84 -8.21 25.35
C ALA A 476 0.72 -8.09 24.31
N ASN A 477 0.93 -7.31 23.25
CA ASN A 477 0.02 -7.25 22.11
C ASN A 477 -0.12 -8.60 21.38
N GLY A 478 0.96 -9.35 21.18
CA GLY A 478 0.93 -10.67 20.53
C GLY A 478 0.18 -11.74 21.33
N ILE A 479 0.30 -11.71 22.65
CA ILE A 479 -0.43 -12.57 23.59
C ILE A 479 -1.93 -12.23 23.54
N LEU A 480 -2.27 -10.94 23.73
CA LEU A 480 -3.64 -10.46 23.60
C LEU A 480 -4.24 -10.79 22.22
N PHE A 481 -3.48 -10.57 21.14
CA PHE A 481 -3.93 -10.81 19.77
C PHE A 481 -4.24 -12.29 19.53
N SER A 482 -3.28 -13.17 19.84
CA SER A 482 -3.34 -14.59 19.49
C SER A 482 -4.08 -15.48 20.50
N GLY A 483 -4.24 -15.03 21.75
CA GLY A 483 -4.77 -15.85 22.85
C GLY A 483 -3.82 -16.98 23.30
N LYS A 484 -2.53 -16.91 22.94
CA LYS A 484 -1.48 -17.87 23.30
C LYS A 484 -0.55 -17.27 24.36
N ASN A 485 0.11 -18.12 25.15
CA ASN A 485 1.06 -17.73 26.19
C ASN A 485 0.45 -16.72 27.20
N THR A 486 -0.81 -16.90 27.60
CA THR A 486 -1.50 -15.99 28.53
C THR A 486 -0.85 -15.96 29.92
N ASP A 487 -0.12 -17.01 30.29
CA ASP A 487 0.75 -17.10 31.45
C ASP A 487 1.89 -16.06 31.46
N GLN A 488 2.30 -15.57 30.29
CA GLN A 488 3.39 -14.60 30.12
C GLN A 488 2.88 -13.15 29.95
N LEU A 489 1.55 -12.94 29.97
CA LEU A 489 0.97 -11.63 29.73
C LEU A 489 1.38 -10.64 30.82
N GLU A 490 1.13 -10.98 32.09
CA GLU A 490 1.41 -10.11 33.24
C GLU A 490 2.90 -9.73 33.29
N SER A 491 3.81 -10.69 33.13
CA SER A 491 5.25 -10.40 33.08
C SER A 491 5.65 -9.48 31.92
N SER A 492 5.01 -9.64 30.75
CA SER A 492 5.29 -8.77 29.59
C SER A 492 4.72 -7.36 29.77
N VAL A 493 3.58 -7.24 30.46
CA VAL A 493 2.97 -5.96 30.82
C VAL A 493 3.82 -5.24 31.87
N CYS A 494 4.24 -5.91 32.95
CA CYS A 494 5.17 -5.33 33.95
C CYS A 494 6.46 -4.86 33.28
N GLU A 495 7.13 -5.71 32.50
CA GLU A 495 8.39 -5.36 31.84
C GLU A 495 8.27 -4.11 30.96
N PHE A 496 7.14 -3.92 30.27
CA PHE A 496 6.86 -2.70 29.52
C PHE A 496 6.60 -1.51 30.45
N VAL A 497 5.63 -1.62 31.36
CA VAL A 497 5.13 -0.52 32.22
C VAL A 497 6.23 -0.01 33.15
N ASP A 498 6.98 -0.90 33.80
CA ASP A 498 8.05 -0.55 34.76
C ASP A 498 9.21 0.19 34.09
N ASN A 499 9.44 -0.04 32.79
CA ASN A 499 10.49 0.63 32.01
C ASN A 499 9.99 1.88 31.25
N LEU A 500 8.68 2.09 31.16
CA LEU A 500 8.07 3.08 30.27
C LEU A 500 8.46 4.52 30.64
N ASP A 501 8.35 4.90 31.92
CA ASP A 501 8.70 6.26 32.36
C ASP A 501 10.15 6.64 31.99
N SER A 502 11.09 5.74 32.31
CA SER A 502 12.50 5.88 31.97
C SER A 502 12.77 5.82 30.46
N HIS A 503 11.92 5.14 29.68
CA HIS A 503 12.05 5.15 28.21
C HIS A 503 11.59 6.49 27.62
N ILE A 504 10.46 7.05 28.08
CA ILE A 504 9.96 8.38 27.67
C ILE A 504 11.02 9.45 27.97
N ALA A 505 11.52 9.48 29.20
CA ALA A 505 12.54 10.43 29.64
C ALA A 505 13.85 10.37 28.81
N ARG A 506 14.24 9.18 28.34
CA ARG A 506 15.44 8.99 27.49
C ARG A 506 15.22 9.39 26.04
N HIS A 507 14.03 9.19 25.48
CA HIS A 507 13.77 9.40 24.05
C HIS A 507 13.23 10.80 23.72
N THR A 508 12.65 11.51 24.70
CA THR A 508 12.15 12.90 24.57
C THR A 508 11.37 13.11 23.26
N ARG A 509 11.85 13.95 22.33
CA ARG A 509 11.13 14.27 21.08
C ARG A 509 10.91 13.05 20.17
N ARG A 510 11.71 11.98 20.29
CA ARG A 510 11.48 10.71 19.56
C ARG A 510 10.32 9.89 20.14
N TRP A 511 9.87 10.22 21.35
CA TRP A 511 8.69 9.61 21.94
C TRP A 511 7.39 10.10 21.29
N LEU A 512 7.37 11.28 20.64
CA LEU A 512 6.15 11.83 20.02
C LEU A 512 5.48 10.80 19.09
N ASP A 513 6.25 10.21 18.17
CA ASP A 513 5.77 9.15 17.26
C ASP A 513 5.38 7.86 17.99
N SER A 514 6.25 7.42 18.90
CA SER A 514 6.05 6.19 19.67
C SER A 514 4.79 6.25 20.53
N GLY A 515 4.51 7.41 21.12
CA GLY A 515 3.35 7.68 21.97
C GLY A 515 2.04 7.54 21.21
N TYR A 516 1.88 8.17 20.04
CA TYR A 516 0.64 8.00 19.27
C TYR A 516 0.54 6.59 18.63
N TYR A 517 1.65 5.94 18.25
CA TYR A 517 1.61 4.53 17.83
C TYR A 517 1.11 3.60 18.94
N ILE A 518 1.60 3.77 20.17
CA ILE A 518 1.23 2.96 21.33
C ILE A 518 -0.23 3.22 21.74
N SER A 519 -0.65 4.49 21.82
CA SER A 519 -2.05 4.84 22.14
C SER A 519 -3.03 4.28 21.10
N ILE A 520 -2.71 4.38 19.79
CA ILE A 520 -3.54 3.77 18.73
C ILE A 520 -3.54 2.23 18.86
N ALA A 521 -2.41 1.59 19.11
CA ALA A 521 -2.33 0.13 19.28
C ALA A 521 -3.16 -0.36 20.48
N LEU A 522 -3.15 0.37 21.61
CA LEU A 522 -3.99 0.10 22.78
C LEU A 522 -5.48 0.31 22.47
N GLY A 523 -5.85 1.38 21.78
CA GLY A 523 -7.22 1.59 21.29
C GLY A 523 -7.70 0.44 20.39
N CYS A 524 -6.85 -0.02 19.47
CA CYS A 524 -7.12 -1.22 18.67
C CYS A 524 -7.24 -2.50 19.53
N ALA A 525 -6.45 -2.66 20.60
CA ALA A 525 -6.52 -3.81 21.49
C ALA A 525 -7.84 -3.84 22.30
N LEU A 526 -8.35 -2.69 22.75
CA LEU A 526 -9.67 -2.54 23.37
C LEU A 526 -10.82 -2.95 22.41
N LEU A 527 -10.63 -2.77 21.10
CA LEU A 527 -11.53 -3.25 20.05
C LEU A 527 -11.29 -4.72 19.66
N GLU A 528 -10.50 -5.46 20.44
CA GLU A 528 -9.99 -6.82 20.14
C GLU A 528 -9.41 -6.96 18.71
N TYR A 529 -8.75 -5.90 18.25
CA TYR A 529 -8.21 -5.76 16.89
C TYR A 529 -9.30 -5.94 15.82
N GLY A 530 -10.42 -5.23 16.00
CA GLY A 530 -11.54 -5.24 15.07
C GLY A 530 -12.35 -6.54 15.10
N SER A 531 -12.48 -7.19 16.26
CA SER A 531 -13.31 -8.40 16.37
C SER A 531 -14.80 -8.05 16.33
N GLU A 532 -15.59 -8.80 15.58
CA GLU A 532 -17.05 -8.57 15.52
C GLU A 532 -17.78 -9.03 16.79
N SER A 533 -17.14 -9.88 17.61
CA SER A 533 -17.62 -10.26 18.95
C SER A 533 -17.51 -9.13 19.97
N ASN A 534 -16.58 -8.19 19.76
CA ASN A 534 -16.24 -7.18 20.74
C ASN A 534 -17.45 -6.26 21.01
N PRO A 535 -17.81 -6.00 22.27
CA PRO A 535 -19.01 -5.23 22.60
C PRO A 535 -18.91 -3.75 22.18
N ILE A 536 -17.73 -3.14 22.20
CA ILE A 536 -17.51 -1.76 21.71
C ILE A 536 -17.68 -1.73 20.17
N MET A 537 -17.07 -2.68 19.46
CA MET A 537 -17.21 -2.80 17.99
C MET A 537 -18.67 -2.97 17.56
N ARG A 538 -19.48 -3.71 18.32
CA ARG A 538 -20.92 -3.83 18.08
C ARG A 538 -21.66 -2.52 18.34
N ALA A 539 -21.42 -1.86 19.47
CA ALA A 539 -22.04 -0.57 19.78
C ALA A 539 -21.77 0.50 18.69
N ILE A 540 -20.53 0.61 18.21
CA ILE A 540 -20.14 1.52 17.12
C ILE A 540 -20.86 1.16 15.81
N LYS A 541 -21.00 -0.14 15.49
CA LYS A 541 -21.71 -0.59 14.29
C LYS A 541 -23.21 -0.34 14.36
N SER A 542 -23.86 -0.61 15.50
CA SER A 542 -25.30 -0.46 15.67
C SER A 542 -25.73 1.01 15.61
N GLY A 543 -25.04 1.92 16.30
CA GLY A 543 -25.37 3.35 16.25
C GLY A 543 -25.24 3.97 14.85
N ARG A 544 -24.42 3.39 13.96
CA ARG A 544 -24.35 3.78 12.54
C ARG A 544 -25.44 3.17 11.66
N ALA A 545 -26.12 2.11 12.12
CA ALA A 545 -27.25 1.51 11.43
C ALA A 545 -28.57 2.24 11.76
N GLU A 546 -28.67 2.86 12.93
CA GLU A 546 -29.81 3.70 13.33
C GLU A 546 -29.96 4.95 12.43
N ASP A 547 -28.86 5.53 11.94
CA ASP A 547 -28.85 6.57 10.90
C ASP A 547 -29.37 6.08 9.53
N ALA A 548 -29.60 4.77 9.37
CA ALA A 548 -29.99 4.12 8.10
C ALA A 548 -31.37 3.44 8.14
N ASP A 549 -32.30 3.97 8.95
CA ASP A 549 -33.77 3.80 8.83
C ASP A 549 -34.28 2.35 8.65
N VAL A 550 -33.68 1.40 9.37
CA VAL A 550 -34.15 0.01 9.49
C VAL A 550 -34.25 -0.39 10.95
N GLN A 551 -35.46 -0.32 11.51
CA GLN A 551 -35.75 -0.96 12.80
C GLN A 551 -35.62 -2.49 12.66
N MET A 552 -34.65 -3.07 13.36
CA MET A 552 -34.70 -4.48 13.78
C MET A 552 -35.13 -4.57 15.25
N ASP A 553 -35.69 -5.72 15.60
CA ASP A 553 -36.33 -5.98 16.90
C ASP A 553 -35.28 -6.03 18.02
N ASP A 554 -35.32 -5.06 18.93
CA ASP A 554 -34.33 -4.87 19.99
C ASP A 554 -34.46 -5.94 21.07
N THR A 555 -33.67 -7.01 20.95
CA THR A 555 -33.41 -7.93 22.06
C THR A 555 -31.95 -8.41 22.08
N GLU A 556 -31.01 -7.56 21.66
CA GLU A 556 -29.58 -7.84 21.83
C GLU A 556 -29.19 -7.77 23.31
N THR A 557 -29.06 -8.95 23.93
CA THR A 557 -28.53 -9.08 25.29
C THR A 557 -27.07 -8.60 25.30
N SER A 558 -26.76 -7.60 26.12
CA SER A 558 -25.39 -7.12 26.33
C SER A 558 -24.49 -8.28 26.76
N ALA A 559 -23.67 -8.78 25.84
CA ALA A 559 -22.78 -9.90 26.13
C ALA A 559 -21.66 -9.41 27.05
N ALA A 560 -21.41 -10.15 28.12
CA ALA A 560 -20.38 -9.80 29.10
C ALA A 560 -19.00 -9.62 28.44
N PRO A 561 -18.15 -8.71 28.96
CA PRO A 561 -16.80 -8.51 28.44
C PRO A 561 -15.99 -9.81 28.43
N THR A 562 -15.21 -10.03 27.37
CA THR A 562 -14.28 -11.16 27.28
C THR A 562 -13.11 -10.97 28.25
N GLN A 563 -12.48 -12.05 28.71
CA GLN A 563 -11.25 -11.93 29.50
C GLN A 563 -10.17 -11.16 28.72
N LYS A 564 -10.02 -11.44 27.43
CA LYS A 564 -9.11 -10.72 26.51
C LYS A 564 -9.36 -9.20 26.46
N PHE A 565 -10.63 -8.76 26.50
CA PHE A 565 -10.96 -7.34 26.63
C PHE A 565 -10.55 -6.78 27.98
N LEU A 566 -10.81 -7.49 29.08
CA LEU A 566 -10.43 -7.07 30.43
C LEU A 566 -8.91 -6.98 30.59
N ASP A 567 -8.17 -7.93 30.03
CA ASP A 567 -6.70 -7.94 30.01
C ASP A 567 -6.14 -6.77 29.17
N ALA A 568 -6.75 -6.48 28.02
CA ALA A 568 -6.40 -5.32 27.19
C ALA A 568 -6.72 -3.99 27.90
N LEU A 569 -7.81 -3.93 28.66
CA LEU A 569 -8.20 -2.77 29.46
C LEU A 569 -7.24 -2.54 30.63
N ASP A 570 -6.81 -3.59 31.33
CA ASP A 570 -5.79 -3.47 32.39
C ASP A 570 -4.46 -2.97 31.84
N PHE A 571 -3.98 -3.58 30.74
CA PHE A 571 -2.75 -3.16 30.06
C PHE A 571 -2.82 -1.70 29.58
N ALA A 572 -3.95 -1.31 28.99
CA ALA A 572 -4.19 0.07 28.61
C ALA A 572 -4.15 0.98 29.85
N THR A 573 -4.95 0.72 30.88
CA THR A 573 -5.01 1.55 32.11
C THR A 573 -3.66 1.72 32.79
N ARG A 574 -2.85 0.66 32.90
CA ARG A 574 -1.49 0.74 33.47
C ARG A 574 -0.54 1.58 32.62
N THR A 575 -0.69 1.53 31.30
CA THR A 575 0.06 2.41 30.38
C THR A 575 -0.38 3.87 30.54
N HIS A 576 -1.68 4.13 30.65
CA HIS A 576 -2.22 5.47 30.91
C HIS A 576 -1.74 6.05 32.24
N ASP A 577 -1.69 5.25 33.31
CA ASP A 577 -1.22 5.68 34.64
C ASP A 577 0.21 6.21 34.59
N VAL A 578 1.13 5.48 33.95
CA VAL A 578 2.53 5.94 33.77
C VAL A 578 2.62 7.19 32.91
N VAL A 579 1.97 7.22 31.73
CA VAL A 579 2.08 8.36 30.81
C VAL A 579 1.47 9.62 31.43
N PHE A 580 0.33 9.52 32.12
CA PHE A 580 -0.39 10.69 32.64
C PHE A 580 0.13 11.21 33.99
N ARG A 581 1.05 10.51 34.66
CA ARG A 581 1.81 11.04 35.80
C ARG A 581 2.92 12.01 35.41
N ARG A 582 3.31 12.07 34.14
CA ARG A 582 4.39 12.94 33.63
C ARG A 582 3.89 14.37 33.38
N PHE A 583 3.44 15.02 34.44
CA PHE A 583 2.94 16.39 34.43
C PHE A 583 3.98 17.37 33.86
N GLY A 584 3.55 18.25 32.95
CA GLY A 584 4.44 19.19 32.26
C GLY A 584 5.42 18.56 31.25
N ASP A 585 5.35 17.25 30.96
CA ASP A 585 6.14 16.62 29.89
C ASP A 585 5.41 16.69 28.55
N ASP A 586 5.79 17.67 27.72
CA ASP A 586 5.26 17.90 26.38
C ASP A 586 5.29 16.69 25.46
N ASN A 587 6.21 15.74 25.70
CA ASN A 587 6.32 14.54 24.87
C ASN A 587 5.11 13.60 25.03
N THR A 588 4.31 13.77 26.10
CA THR A 588 3.07 12.99 26.32
C THR A 588 1.87 13.50 25.53
N ARG A 589 1.91 14.74 25.02
CA ARG A 589 0.76 15.40 24.37
C ARG A 589 0.16 14.61 23.18
N PRO A 590 0.93 13.95 22.28
CA PRO A 590 0.34 13.13 21.21
C PRO A 590 -0.37 11.87 21.71
N TYR A 591 0.17 11.22 22.75
CA TYR A 591 -0.47 10.08 23.40
C TYR A 591 -1.78 10.52 24.07
N LEU A 592 -1.77 11.66 24.77
CA LEU A 592 -2.96 12.24 25.39
C LEU A 592 -4.03 12.58 24.34
N HIS A 593 -3.65 13.20 23.22
CA HIS A 593 -4.58 13.56 22.15
C HIS A 593 -5.33 12.34 21.58
N VAL A 594 -4.61 11.26 21.21
CA VAL A 594 -5.23 10.01 20.72
C VAL A 594 -6.13 9.38 21.78
N THR A 595 -5.72 9.43 23.06
CA THR A 595 -6.53 8.86 24.15
C THR A 595 -7.84 9.65 24.32
N LEU A 596 -7.75 10.98 24.31
CA LEU A 596 -8.91 11.86 24.47
C LEU A 596 -9.87 11.80 23.28
N SER A 597 -9.38 11.66 22.05
CA SER A 597 -10.24 11.48 20.86
C SER A 597 -11.00 10.15 20.92
N PHE A 598 -10.33 9.07 21.33
CA PHE A 598 -10.96 7.76 21.57
C PHE A 598 -12.04 7.85 22.64
N LEU A 599 -11.72 8.44 23.81
CA LEU A 599 -12.68 8.63 24.90
C LEU A 599 -13.86 9.53 24.50
N TYR A 600 -13.61 10.59 23.72
CA TYR A 600 -14.66 11.46 23.21
C TYR A 600 -15.61 10.72 22.26
N HIS A 601 -15.10 9.87 21.37
CA HIS A 601 -15.95 9.02 20.55
C HIS A 601 -16.73 8.01 21.41
N MET A 602 -16.07 7.32 22.36
CA MET A 602 -16.77 6.39 23.27
C MET A 602 -17.89 7.08 24.06
N SER A 603 -17.74 8.36 24.44
CA SER A 603 -18.76 9.11 25.16
C SER A 603 -20.10 9.24 24.42
N GLN A 604 -20.09 9.08 23.08
CA GLN A 604 -21.27 9.08 22.21
C GLN A 604 -22.02 7.74 22.22
N PHE A 605 -21.39 6.66 22.72
CA PHE A 605 -21.93 5.32 22.81
C PHE A 605 -21.98 4.86 24.29
N PRO A 606 -23.04 5.17 25.05
CA PRO A 606 -23.09 4.91 26.49
C PRO A 606 -22.78 3.46 26.89
N ALA A 607 -23.22 2.48 26.08
CA ALA A 607 -22.94 1.07 26.31
C ALA A 607 -21.46 0.70 26.14
N ALA A 608 -20.73 1.35 25.22
CA ALA A 608 -19.29 1.16 25.07
C ALA A 608 -18.51 1.87 26.19
N MET A 609 -18.90 3.11 26.51
CA MET A 609 -18.25 3.90 27.54
C MET A 609 -18.32 3.24 28.93
N ALA A 610 -19.47 2.65 29.26
CA ALA A 610 -19.69 1.91 30.51
C ALA A 610 -18.71 0.75 30.73
N LEU A 611 -18.08 0.22 29.67
CA LEU A 611 -17.11 -0.89 29.76
C LEU A 611 -15.70 -0.43 30.13
N ILE A 612 -15.39 0.86 29.97
CA ILE A 612 -14.04 1.40 30.18
C ILE A 612 -13.99 2.49 31.24
N GLU A 613 -15.07 3.23 31.47
CA GLU A 613 -15.07 4.46 32.28
C GLU A 613 -14.57 4.27 33.72
N GLU A 614 -14.79 3.11 34.34
CA GLU A 614 -14.38 2.82 35.70
C GLU A 614 -12.86 2.63 35.85
N LYS A 615 -12.22 2.13 34.79
CA LYS A 615 -10.78 1.86 34.74
C LYS A 615 -9.96 3.01 34.17
N MET A 616 -10.60 4.05 33.63
CA MET A 616 -9.90 5.21 33.07
C MET A 616 -9.39 6.14 34.18
N PRO A 617 -8.12 6.59 34.14
CA PRO A 617 -7.52 7.42 35.20
C PRO A 617 -7.93 8.89 35.08
N TRP A 618 -9.24 9.18 35.19
CA TRP A 618 -9.82 10.52 35.03
C TRP A 618 -9.13 11.60 35.87
N LYS A 619 -8.73 11.27 37.09
CA LYS A 619 -8.03 12.22 37.97
C LYS A 619 -6.67 12.62 37.39
N LEU A 620 -5.86 11.68 36.90
CA LEU A 620 -4.60 11.99 36.21
C LEU A 620 -4.84 12.80 34.93
N ILE A 621 -5.85 12.45 34.14
CA ILE A 621 -6.22 13.22 32.93
C ILE A 621 -6.54 14.67 33.30
N SER A 622 -7.35 14.91 34.35
CA SER A 622 -7.67 16.27 34.81
C SER A 622 -6.44 17.06 35.28
N LEU A 623 -5.52 16.42 36.01
CA LEU A 623 -4.27 17.03 36.47
C LEU A 623 -3.33 17.35 35.31
N LEU A 624 -3.18 16.44 34.34
CA LEU A 624 -2.35 16.67 33.15
C LEU A 624 -2.90 17.80 32.28
N LEU A 625 -4.23 17.83 32.05
CA LEU A 625 -4.89 18.94 31.36
C LEU A 625 -4.65 20.28 32.06
N ASN A 626 -4.74 20.32 33.40
CA ASN A 626 -4.40 21.52 34.17
C ASN A 626 -2.94 21.97 34.03
N THR A 627 -2.00 21.07 33.73
CA THR A 627 -0.61 21.46 33.41
C THR A 627 -0.39 21.95 31.98
N ILE A 628 -1.36 21.73 31.09
CA ILE A 628 -1.35 22.19 29.70
C ILE A 628 -1.99 23.58 29.55
N ILE A 629 -2.88 23.97 30.47
CA ILE A 629 -3.49 25.32 30.50
C ILE A 629 -2.39 26.36 30.78
N SER A 630 -2.06 27.16 29.76
CA SER A 630 -1.22 28.36 29.89
C SER A 630 -2.07 29.62 29.87
N LYS A 631 -1.48 30.76 30.26
CA LYS A 631 -2.13 32.09 30.19
C LYS A 631 -2.44 32.56 28.76
N ASP A 632 -1.81 31.93 27.76
CA ASP A 632 -1.93 32.30 26.35
C ASP A 632 -2.99 31.47 25.60
N VAL A 633 -3.62 30.49 26.27
CA VAL A 633 -4.72 29.70 25.71
C VAL A 633 -6.00 30.53 25.67
N SER A 634 -6.61 30.64 24.50
CA SER A 634 -7.95 31.20 24.34
C SER A 634 -9.00 30.27 24.97
N ILE A 635 -9.61 30.72 26.07
CA ILE A 635 -10.70 30.01 26.76
C ILE A 635 -11.89 29.82 25.80
N GLU A 636 -12.24 30.84 25.02
CA GLU A 636 -13.32 30.79 24.02
C GLU A 636 -13.07 29.67 22.98
N THR A 637 -11.81 29.46 22.59
CA THR A 637 -11.44 28.42 21.61
C THR A 637 -11.54 27.01 22.19
N ILE A 638 -11.19 26.80 23.46
CA ILE A 638 -11.27 25.48 24.11
C ILE A 638 -12.67 25.13 24.64
N GLU A 639 -13.50 26.13 24.96
CA GLU A 639 -14.92 25.93 25.32
C GLU A 639 -15.84 25.77 24.10
N SER A 640 -15.37 26.08 22.89
CA SER A 640 -16.16 26.02 21.66
C SER A 640 -16.77 24.64 21.37
N GLU A 641 -17.98 24.62 20.81
CA GLU A 641 -18.55 23.42 20.19
C GLU A 641 -17.83 23.02 18.90
N GLU A 642 -17.20 23.99 18.22
CA GLU A 642 -16.50 23.78 16.95
C GLU A 642 -15.09 23.25 17.16
N PHE A 643 -14.64 22.41 16.22
CA PHE A 643 -13.29 21.84 16.20
C PHE A 643 -12.23 22.95 16.06
N PRO A 644 -11.25 23.07 16.99
CA PRO A 644 -10.36 24.22 17.02
C PRO A 644 -9.33 24.17 15.89
N ARG A 645 -9.17 25.31 15.22
CA ARG A 645 -8.24 25.57 14.12
C ARG A 645 -7.27 26.70 14.50
N PRO A 646 -6.11 26.83 13.83
CA PRO A 646 -5.23 27.98 14.03
C PRO A 646 -5.90 29.28 13.58
N ASP A 647 -5.83 30.34 14.39
CA ASP A 647 -6.34 31.68 14.03
C ASP A 647 -5.56 32.36 12.89
N LYS A 648 -4.35 31.86 12.60
CA LYS A 648 -3.41 32.41 11.62
C LYS A 648 -2.68 31.28 10.89
N GLY A 649 -2.60 31.40 9.57
CA GLY A 649 -1.99 30.41 8.69
C GLY A 649 -2.98 29.38 8.16
N ASP A 650 -2.54 28.56 7.21
CA ASP A 650 -3.36 27.48 6.67
C ASP A 650 -3.42 26.31 7.67
N PRO A 651 -4.61 25.74 7.95
CA PRO A 651 -4.75 24.65 8.93
C PRO A 651 -3.95 23.41 8.49
N ARG A 652 -2.95 23.00 9.29
CA ARG A 652 -2.11 21.84 9.00
C ARG A 652 -2.42 20.72 9.99
N PRO A 653 -2.96 19.56 9.54
CA PRO A 653 -3.18 18.41 10.42
C PRO A 653 -1.89 17.96 11.10
N LEU A 654 -2.01 17.52 12.35
CA LEU A 654 -0.89 17.02 13.15
C LEU A 654 -0.42 15.63 12.63
N PRO A 655 0.83 15.20 12.91
CA PRO A 655 1.27 13.84 12.61
C PRO A 655 0.34 12.78 13.21
N ASP A 656 -0.12 13.02 14.44
CA ASP A 656 -1.12 12.22 15.16
C ASP A 656 -2.55 12.34 14.60
N ASP A 657 -2.88 13.37 13.80
CA ASP A 657 -4.13 13.40 13.02
C ASP A 657 -4.06 12.44 11.83
N PHE A 658 -2.98 12.50 11.04
CA PHE A 658 -2.75 11.57 9.93
C PHE A 658 -2.66 10.11 10.41
N ALA A 659 -2.02 9.88 11.56
CA ALA A 659 -1.94 8.55 12.18
C ALA A 659 -3.32 7.99 12.53
N GLN A 660 -4.23 8.82 13.06
CA GLN A 660 -5.58 8.38 13.43
C GLN A 660 -6.55 8.27 12.24
N ARG A 661 -6.41 9.13 11.23
CA ARG A 661 -7.34 9.26 10.09
C ARG A 661 -7.83 7.91 9.55
N GLY A 662 -9.15 7.72 9.53
CA GLY A 662 -9.82 6.52 9.01
C GLY A 662 -10.04 5.38 10.02
N LEU A 663 -9.50 5.48 11.24
CA LEU A 663 -9.88 4.61 12.36
C LEU A 663 -11.34 4.87 12.76
N LEU A 664 -12.01 3.84 13.25
CA LEU A 664 -13.44 3.88 13.60
C LEU A 664 -13.80 4.99 14.59
N TRP A 665 -12.91 5.31 15.54
CA TRP A 665 -13.18 6.30 16.60
C TRP A 665 -12.84 7.76 16.23
N VAL A 666 -12.38 8.03 15.00
CA VAL A 666 -12.27 9.41 14.48
C VAL A 666 -13.26 9.68 13.34
N ASP A 667 -14.27 8.82 13.22
CA ASP A 667 -15.44 9.07 12.38
C ASP A 667 -16.18 10.32 12.88
N ASN A 668 -16.51 11.23 11.97
CA ASN A 668 -17.08 12.56 12.23
C ASN A 668 -16.32 13.47 13.23
N TYR A 669 -15.10 13.09 13.64
CA TYR A 669 -14.19 13.92 14.44
C TYR A 669 -13.47 14.97 13.58
N TYR A 670 -13.01 14.50 12.42
CA TYR A 670 -12.62 15.23 11.21
C TYR A 670 -13.61 16.31 10.70
N PRO A 671 -13.34 17.64 10.69
CA PRO A 671 -13.97 18.49 9.69
C PRO A 671 -13.64 17.98 8.27
N ASN A 672 -14.63 17.96 7.37
CA ASN A 672 -14.51 17.35 6.04
C ASN A 672 -13.33 17.89 5.20
N ASP A 673 -12.98 19.16 5.40
CA ASP A 673 -11.89 19.84 4.72
C ASP A 673 -10.52 19.70 5.42
N TRP A 674 -10.44 19.21 6.67
CA TRP A 674 -9.22 19.24 7.50
C TRP A 674 -7.98 18.69 6.80
N PHE A 675 -8.10 17.54 6.14
CA PHE A 675 -7.01 16.89 5.40
C PHE A 675 -6.87 17.32 3.92
N THR A 676 -7.63 18.33 3.48
CA THR A 676 -7.68 18.77 2.06
C THR A 676 -7.54 20.27 1.86
N ALA A 677 -7.77 21.08 2.91
CA ALA A 677 -7.62 22.53 2.89
C ALA A 677 -6.17 22.95 2.57
N THR A 678 -5.20 22.23 3.13
CA THR A 678 -3.76 22.50 2.96
C THR A 678 -3.11 21.33 2.24
N LYS A 679 -2.38 21.61 1.15
CA LYS A 679 -1.55 20.62 0.46
C LYS A 679 -0.23 20.46 1.22
N VAL A 680 -0.19 19.47 2.12
CA VAL A 680 1.02 19.04 2.81
C VAL A 680 1.68 17.94 1.99
N ASP A 681 2.94 18.13 1.58
CA ASP A 681 3.71 17.10 0.88
C ASP A 681 3.98 15.89 1.80
N ASP A 682 4.09 14.68 1.23
CA ASP A 682 4.15 13.44 2.02
C ASP A 682 5.31 13.41 3.03
N ASP A 683 6.46 13.97 2.64
CA ASP A 683 7.65 14.08 3.49
C ASP A 683 7.47 15.09 4.65
N GLU A 684 6.51 16.01 4.55
CA GLU A 684 6.22 17.02 5.58
C GLU A 684 5.15 16.56 6.58
N LYS A 685 4.32 15.55 6.27
CA LYS A 685 3.19 15.13 7.13
C LYS A 685 3.59 14.72 8.54
N TYR A 686 4.77 14.13 8.67
CA TYR A 686 5.35 13.68 9.95
C TYR A 686 6.53 14.57 10.40
N PHE A 687 6.70 15.73 9.78
CA PHE A 687 7.72 16.71 10.18
C PHE A 687 7.17 17.68 11.23
N GLU A 688 7.46 17.35 12.50
CA GLU A 688 7.06 18.12 13.69
C GLU A 688 7.71 19.53 13.71
N VAL A 689 6.89 20.57 13.84
CA VAL A 689 7.31 21.97 14.02
C VAL A 689 6.81 22.52 15.35
N ALA A 690 7.40 23.60 15.86
CA ALA A 690 7.08 24.11 17.20
C ALA A 690 5.59 24.47 17.40
N SER A 691 4.92 25.07 16.39
CA SER A 691 3.51 25.45 16.49
C SER A 691 2.55 24.26 16.67
N MET A 692 2.89 23.11 16.08
CA MET A 692 2.10 21.87 16.25
C MET A 692 1.94 21.48 17.72
N MET A 693 2.92 21.83 18.56
CA MET A 693 2.90 21.54 19.98
C MET A 693 1.91 22.41 20.76
N GLU A 694 1.64 23.63 20.27
CA GLU A 694 0.62 24.56 20.79
C GLU A 694 -0.77 24.16 20.27
N GLU A 695 -0.89 23.89 18.97
CA GLU A 695 -2.12 23.40 18.33
C GLU A 695 -2.63 22.11 18.99
N ARG A 696 -1.72 21.17 19.27
CA ARG A 696 -2.01 19.91 19.96
C ARG A 696 -2.46 20.12 21.41
N SER A 697 -1.89 21.10 22.12
CA SER A 697 -2.38 21.48 23.46
C SER A 697 -3.79 22.01 23.42
N SER A 698 -4.09 22.97 22.54
CA SER A 698 -5.43 23.51 22.35
C SER A 698 -6.45 22.41 22.01
N ARG A 699 -6.06 21.43 21.19
CA ARG A 699 -6.91 20.25 20.88
C ARG A 699 -7.15 19.34 22.09
N CYS A 700 -6.13 19.09 22.92
CA CYS A 700 -6.28 18.30 24.14
C CYS A 700 -7.20 18.99 25.16
N LEU A 701 -7.01 20.29 25.38
CA LEU A 701 -7.84 21.10 26.27
C LEU A 701 -9.30 21.14 25.78
N TRP A 702 -9.51 21.38 24.48
CA TRP A 702 -10.83 21.35 23.86
C TRP A 702 -11.53 19.99 24.05
N LEU A 703 -10.86 18.87 23.74
CA LEU A 703 -11.39 17.53 24.01
C LEU A 703 -11.73 17.32 25.49
N GLY A 704 -10.91 17.85 26.40
CA GLY A 704 -11.19 17.90 27.84
C GLY A 704 -12.52 18.59 28.14
N CYS A 705 -12.76 19.78 27.56
CA CYS A 705 -14.03 20.50 27.68
C CYS A 705 -15.21 19.71 27.08
N ARG A 706 -15.03 19.09 25.90
CA ARG A 706 -16.06 18.24 25.27
C ARG A 706 -16.48 17.07 26.18
N LEU A 707 -15.53 16.42 26.84
CA LEU A 707 -15.79 15.33 27.80
C LEU A 707 -16.41 15.86 29.12
N ALA A 708 -15.97 17.03 29.59
CA ALA A 708 -16.45 17.67 30.79
C ALA A 708 -17.89 18.22 30.67
N ALA A 709 -18.37 18.53 29.46
CA ALA A 709 -19.72 19.04 29.21
C ALA A 709 -20.84 18.13 29.76
N SER A 710 -20.59 16.82 29.88
CA SER A 710 -21.53 15.86 30.47
C SER A 710 -21.55 15.87 32.01
N GLY A 711 -20.50 16.38 32.66
CA GLY A 711 -20.26 16.27 34.10
C GLY A 711 -20.07 14.84 34.64
N LYS A 712 -20.04 13.81 33.79
CA LYS A 712 -20.01 12.39 34.21
C LYS A 712 -18.63 11.87 34.60
N TRP A 713 -17.59 12.38 33.95
CA TRP A 713 -16.22 11.86 34.07
C TRP A 713 -15.26 12.97 34.47
N LEU A 714 -15.04 13.92 33.56
CA LEU A 714 -14.38 15.19 33.83
C LEU A 714 -15.42 16.25 34.25
N THR A 715 -14.93 17.28 34.92
CA THR A 715 -15.63 18.54 35.14
C THR A 715 -14.72 19.69 34.72
N TYR A 716 -15.28 20.86 34.41
CA TYR A 716 -14.52 22.05 34.04
C TYR A 716 -15.20 23.28 34.63
N THR A 717 -14.42 24.15 35.29
CA THR A 717 -14.94 25.32 36.01
C THR A 717 -14.78 26.60 35.19
N ARG A 718 -15.58 27.63 35.51
CA ARG A 718 -15.46 28.97 34.91
C ARG A 718 -14.12 29.66 35.20
N ASP A 719 -13.39 29.17 36.20
CA ASP A 719 -12.04 29.65 36.54
C ASP A 719 -10.95 28.98 35.67
N GLY A 720 -11.35 28.22 34.65
CA GLY A 720 -10.46 27.57 33.70
C GLY A 720 -9.73 26.35 34.25
N GLN A 721 -10.36 25.57 35.15
CA GLN A 721 -9.74 24.39 35.76
C GLN A 721 -10.53 23.11 35.51
N PHE A 722 -9.83 22.05 35.12
CA PHE A 722 -10.37 20.70 35.04
C PHE A 722 -10.42 20.04 36.42
N GLY A 723 -11.53 19.35 36.67
CA GLY A 723 -11.70 18.41 37.75
C GLY A 723 -12.30 17.10 37.26
N VAL A 724 -12.89 16.35 38.17
CA VAL A 724 -13.56 15.08 37.90
C VAL A 724 -14.92 15.03 38.59
N ALA A 725 -15.78 14.12 38.16
CA ALA A 725 -16.99 13.78 38.92
C ALA A 725 -16.60 13.09 40.23
N SER A 726 -17.40 13.25 41.29
CA SER A 726 -17.06 12.78 42.65
C SER A 726 -16.78 11.28 42.77
N LYS A 727 -17.29 10.43 41.86
CA LYS A 727 -16.96 8.99 41.77
C LYS A 727 -15.47 8.75 41.47
N TYR A 728 -14.85 9.66 40.73
CA TYR A 728 -13.46 9.56 40.25
C TYR A 728 -12.51 10.52 40.97
N ASP A 729 -12.98 11.26 41.97
CA ASP A 729 -12.17 12.15 42.80
C ASP A 729 -11.43 11.37 43.89
N ILE A 730 -10.45 10.58 43.47
CA ILE A 730 -9.63 9.73 44.32
C ILE A 730 -8.28 10.38 44.62
N GLU A 731 -7.72 10.10 45.80
CA GLU A 731 -6.31 10.37 46.08
C GLU A 731 -5.43 9.47 45.20
N ILE A 732 -4.40 10.05 44.60
CA ILE A 732 -3.45 9.33 43.76
C ILE A 732 -2.19 9.05 44.60
N PRO A 733 -1.81 7.77 44.81
CA PRO A 733 -0.58 7.42 45.52
C PRO A 733 0.65 8.10 44.91
N ASP A 734 1.58 8.46 45.79
CA ASP A 734 2.90 9.04 45.46
C ASP A 734 2.89 10.43 44.80
N LEU A 735 1.74 11.09 44.68
CA LEU A 735 1.70 12.53 44.37
C LEU A 735 1.93 13.36 45.64
N SER A 736 3.14 13.91 45.77
CA SER A 736 3.44 14.89 46.82
C SER A 736 2.52 16.13 46.71
N SER A 737 2.21 16.75 47.85
CA SER A 737 1.30 17.91 47.94
C SER A 737 1.74 19.15 47.15
N ASP A 738 2.96 19.18 46.63
CA ASP A 738 3.45 20.28 45.80
C ASP A 738 2.91 20.23 44.35
N ALA A 739 2.54 19.04 43.85
CA ALA A 739 1.93 18.90 42.52
C ALA A 739 0.54 19.56 42.46
N THR A 740 -0.22 19.52 43.57
CA THR A 740 -1.50 20.22 43.71
C THR A 740 -1.36 21.68 44.14
N SER A 741 -0.20 22.12 44.64
CA SER A 741 0.01 23.53 45.03
C SER A 741 0.41 24.45 43.88
N GLN A 742 1.01 23.92 42.80
CA GLN A 742 1.35 24.73 41.62
C GLN A 742 0.11 25.34 40.93
N SER A 743 -1.08 24.73 41.07
CA SER A 743 -2.33 25.30 40.53
C SER A 743 -2.83 26.55 41.27
N LYS A 744 -2.16 26.99 42.35
CA LYS A 744 -2.62 28.10 43.22
C LYS A 744 -1.67 29.30 43.33
N ARG A 745 -0.50 29.31 42.70
CA ARG A 745 0.41 30.48 42.72
C ARG A 745 0.23 31.37 41.49
N GLY A 746 -0.85 32.15 41.54
CA GLY A 746 -1.19 33.19 40.56
C GLY A 746 -1.82 34.42 41.21
N GLY A 747 -1.22 34.92 42.29
CA GLY A 747 -1.61 36.15 42.97
C GLY A 747 -0.36 36.93 43.39
N ASP A 748 -0.44 38.26 43.34
CA ASP A 748 0.69 39.18 43.46
C ASP A 748 1.54 38.95 44.72
N ASP A 749 2.86 38.98 44.55
CA ASP A 749 3.83 39.20 45.63
C ASP A 749 4.92 40.12 45.07
N ASP A 750 4.70 41.44 45.21
CA ASP A 750 5.65 42.47 44.80
C ASP A 750 6.92 42.36 45.66
N LEU A 751 8.03 41.94 45.03
CA LEU A 751 9.33 41.84 45.68
C LEU A 751 9.92 43.24 45.94
N ILE A 752 9.65 43.77 47.13
CA ILE A 752 10.31 44.96 47.67
C ILE A 752 11.81 44.65 47.86
N ILE A 753 12.66 45.29 47.07
CA ILE A 753 14.12 45.20 47.17
C ILE A 753 14.61 46.15 48.28
N PRO A 754 15.34 45.67 49.31
CA PRO A 754 16.02 46.55 50.27
C PRO A 754 17.34 47.08 49.71
N ASP A 755 17.64 48.36 49.97
CA ASP A 755 18.86 49.04 49.52
C ASP A 755 20.16 48.38 50.04
N ALA A 756 21.19 48.37 49.19
CA ALA A 756 22.53 47.92 49.54
C ALA A 756 23.32 48.99 50.32
N PRO A 757 24.12 48.61 51.34
CA PRO A 757 24.95 49.57 52.06
C PRO A 757 26.17 49.99 51.23
N ALA A 758 26.44 51.30 51.20
CA ALA A 758 27.62 51.85 50.53
C ALA A 758 28.92 51.41 51.22
N VAL A 759 29.88 50.93 50.44
CA VAL A 759 31.25 50.69 50.88
C VAL A 759 32.15 51.82 50.39
N SER A 760 32.75 52.54 51.32
CA SER A 760 33.76 53.55 51.07
C SER A 760 35.16 52.91 50.98
N THR A 761 35.81 53.01 49.82
CA THR A 761 37.23 53.41 49.64
C THR A 761 37.51 53.62 48.17
#